data_AF-A0A9Q0YEJ8-F1
#
_entry.id   AF-A0A9Q0YEJ8-F1
#
_cell.length_a   1.000
_cell.length_b   1.000
_cell.length_c   1.000
_cell.angle_alpha   90.00
_cell.angle_beta   90.00
_cell.angle_gamma   90.00
#
_symmetry.space_group_name_H-M   'P 1'
#
loop_
_entity.id
_entity.type
_entity.pdbx_description
1 polymer ?
#
loop_
_entity_poly.entity_id
_entity_poly.type
_entity_poly.pdbx_seq_one_letter_code
_entity_poly.pdbx_strand_id
1 'polypeptide(L)'
;MKRSAYTLTALLVFTLLSIYFFWDRENLYPKVINPAIQLATDVYFSQTSLPSSIRKVRNSTCSSPVGNIVFVKTHKTGSTTVRGILNRYGLSKNLSFLLRKDQRAGHIISDLAKIRVSSFLPPLGVQEGDLKNYKGYNISNTHMRFNRKRLEELMNPNSYYITILRHPVDQWLSAFQYFHIAEGMGASAKNMANPVKGFLRQPKRYRKVSAYAWNNQMFDLGVSSSHFENLTYLKMKIEQFLQIFDLVLITEYFDESLVVLKRMLCWTFEDIAYVKMRAQPVQLKASPKTREQIWKLNEADAMLYTRFNRSLWEKIDAYGADFEKDLQYFRKYQNQKFEECVGGKETVKVAGSHQNVMYTLKKNTPFCKAFVNHGNHLSGDVMRAQQSKGERTVKLVKTKAEPESTPKINTTLEQKAAEIDQRNFFTNASTVKDKSQCTTSQGNIVFVKTHKTGSTTLTAILNRYGFSRNLSFLLMAGASTGHFNYKTPTLSKGRSVFRPPIGVKKGDFTNYRNYNISAVHIRYSRKIMEALVFHGDLYYISILREPVSQFLSAFQYFELEKKYLQNVTSSSTFEEKVLTFLDLPSKVFTEGPFTWNNQIFDLGFSKDHMKNITSINQYISKLSAELDLFLIMEYFDESLILLKKLLCWEYEDIIYIKRRAQPSPGKISNPSTIDRIRLHNNADWLLYSHFNKTLWSRIAAYGPSFQDDLETFRYLSNSTLNGCIKGSKVIGAESGRPNVLYIPVENATRLCYDVIDSGHIIAGIKKRQNG
;
A
#
# COMPACT_ATOMS: atom_id res chain seq x y z
N MET A 1 14.40 68.23 12.28
CA MET A 1 14.10 67.38 13.45
C MET A 1 12.97 66.36 13.24
N LYS A 2 11.70 66.72 12.92
CA LYS A 2 10.55 65.79 12.95
C LYS A 2 10.64 64.48 12.10
N ARG A 3 11.53 64.35 11.10
CA ARG A 3 11.69 63.10 10.32
C ARG A 3 12.53 62.02 11.03
N SER A 4 13.48 62.37 11.90
CA SER A 4 14.41 61.39 12.50
C SER A 4 13.81 60.59 13.67
N ALA A 5 12.71 61.07 14.26
CA ALA A 5 12.04 60.36 15.36
C ALA A 5 11.32 59.10 14.88
N TYR A 6 10.64 59.17 13.73
CA TYR A 6 9.82 58.07 13.19
C TYR A 6 10.62 56.82 12.83
N THR A 7 11.83 56.99 12.28
CA THR A 7 12.73 55.87 11.96
C THR A 7 13.22 55.14 13.20
N LEU A 8 13.49 55.86 14.30
CA LEU A 8 13.96 55.26 15.55
C LEU A 8 12.87 54.38 16.20
N THR A 9 11.62 54.86 16.23
CA THR A 9 10.48 54.06 16.72
C THR A 9 10.20 52.82 15.88
N ALA A 10 10.41 52.87 14.56
CA ALA A 10 10.19 51.72 13.68
C ALA A 10 11.20 50.59 13.95
N LEU A 11 12.47 50.94 14.17
CA LEU A 11 13.54 49.98 14.49
C LEU A 11 13.32 49.26 15.83
N LEU A 12 12.86 49.99 16.86
CA LEU A 12 12.60 49.42 18.20
C LEU A 12 11.45 48.40 18.22
N VAL A 13 10.40 48.62 17.43
CA VAL A 13 9.29 47.64 17.31
C VAL A 13 9.73 46.38 16.58
N PHE A 14 10.60 46.49 15.58
CA PHE A 14 11.07 45.35 14.78
C PHE A 14 12.04 44.43 15.54
N THR A 15 12.88 44.99 16.41
CA THR A 15 13.83 44.23 17.26
C THR A 15 13.13 43.49 18.40
N LEU A 16 12.18 44.13 19.09
CA LEU A 16 11.40 43.45 20.14
C LEU A 16 10.54 42.30 19.59
N LEU A 17 9.98 42.44 18.39
CA LEU A 17 9.22 41.36 17.73
C LEU A 17 10.09 40.17 17.32
N SER A 18 11.35 40.37 16.94
CA SER A 18 12.22 39.28 16.49
C SER A 18 12.74 38.42 17.65
N ILE A 19 13.00 39.02 18.82
CA ILE A 19 13.41 38.29 20.04
C ILE A 19 12.30 37.33 20.50
N TYR A 20 11.04 37.77 20.54
CA TYR A 20 9.90 36.98 21.07
C TYR A 20 9.51 35.74 20.24
N PHE A 21 10.04 35.58 19.01
CA PHE A 21 9.75 34.45 18.13
C PHE A 21 10.88 33.41 18.00
N PHE A 22 12.08 33.66 18.56
CA PHE A 22 13.24 32.78 18.37
C PHE A 22 13.54 31.81 19.52
N TRP A 23 13.09 32.14 20.74
CA TRP A 23 13.24 31.30 21.93
C TRP A 23 11.94 30.51 22.18
N ASP A 24 12.01 29.17 22.11
CA ASP A 24 11.60 28.24 23.20
C ASP A 24 11.25 26.78 22.78
N ARG A 25 11.57 25.88 23.73
CA ARG A 25 11.59 24.40 23.97
C ARG A 25 11.40 23.27 22.92
N GLU A 26 12.46 22.42 22.81
CA GLU A 26 12.62 21.04 22.23
C GLU A 26 12.48 19.99 23.42
N ASN A 27 12.43 18.65 23.25
CA ASN A 27 13.00 17.53 24.14
C ASN A 27 12.38 16.15 23.80
N LEU A 28 13.01 14.94 23.78
CA LEU A 28 14.15 14.26 24.58
C LEU A 28 13.24 13.11 25.26
N TYR A 29 12.85 12.08 24.48
CA TYR A 29 12.39 10.69 24.73
C TYR A 29 13.07 9.93 25.93
N PRO A 30 12.74 8.68 26.41
CA PRO A 30 12.16 7.47 25.77
C PRO A 30 11.11 6.67 26.66
N LYS A 31 10.72 5.36 26.59
CA LYS A 31 11.03 4.03 25.92
C LYS A 31 9.82 3.03 26.13
N VAL A 32 9.86 1.76 25.65
CA VAL A 32 8.89 0.61 25.91
C VAL A 32 7.48 0.80 25.27
N ILE A 33 6.99 0.11 24.23
CA ILE A 33 6.63 -1.33 23.97
C ILE A 33 5.16 -1.67 24.38
N ASN A 34 4.35 -2.11 23.38
CA ASN A 34 3.14 -2.99 23.37
C ASN A 34 2.37 -3.25 24.70
N PRO A 35 1.00 -3.30 24.70
CA PRO A 35 0.24 -4.21 23.82
C PRO A 35 -1.23 -3.83 23.46
N ALA A 36 -1.60 -3.71 22.18
CA ALA A 36 -3.01 -3.45 21.78
C ALA A 36 -3.41 -3.86 20.34
N ILE A 37 -3.04 -5.06 19.83
CA ILE A 37 -3.53 -5.54 18.51
C ILE A 37 -4.86 -6.33 18.61
N GLN A 38 -5.43 -6.44 19.81
CA GLN A 38 -5.98 -7.71 20.29
C GLN A 38 -7.36 -7.57 20.97
N LEU A 39 -8.12 -6.52 20.65
CA LEU A 39 -9.38 -6.18 21.35
C LEU A 39 -10.38 -5.36 20.49
N ALA A 40 -10.22 -5.38 19.15
CA ALA A 40 -11.08 -4.63 18.22
C ALA A 40 -11.40 -5.39 16.92
N THR A 41 -11.20 -6.70 16.92
CA THR A 41 -11.68 -7.65 15.90
C THR A 41 -13.14 -8.08 16.15
N ASP A 42 -13.70 -7.77 17.32
CA ASP A 42 -14.63 -8.71 17.98
C ASP A 42 -16.11 -8.26 18.07
N VAL A 43 -16.49 -7.06 17.60
CA VAL A 43 -17.82 -6.48 17.96
C VAL A 43 -18.82 -6.36 16.79
N TYR A 44 -18.42 -5.89 15.60
CA TYR A 44 -19.37 -5.54 14.52
C TYR A 44 -19.23 -6.37 13.23
N PHE A 45 -19.26 -7.69 13.40
CA PHE A 45 -19.85 -8.62 12.41
C PHE A 45 -21.36 -8.85 12.65
N SER A 46 -21.97 -8.08 13.57
CA SER A 46 -23.37 -8.24 13.97
C SER A 46 -24.35 -7.68 12.94
N GLN A 47 -25.22 -8.58 12.44
CA GLN A 47 -26.56 -8.30 11.88
C GLN A 47 -26.66 -7.39 10.64
N THR A 48 -26.30 -7.95 9.48
CA THR A 48 -27.30 -8.14 8.41
C THR A 48 -27.14 -9.54 7.81
N SER A 49 -28.18 -10.35 7.89
CA SER A 49 -28.18 -11.74 7.39
C SER A 49 -28.47 -11.78 5.89
N LEU A 50 -27.43 -11.70 5.07
CA LEU A 50 -27.52 -12.09 3.65
C LEU A 50 -27.48 -13.62 3.51
N PRO A 51 -28.09 -14.21 2.46
CA PRO A 51 -28.38 -15.64 2.43
C PRO A 51 -27.15 -16.54 2.51
N SER A 52 -27.30 -17.66 3.23
CA SER A 52 -26.35 -18.76 3.29
C SER A 52 -26.27 -19.54 1.98
N SER A 53 -25.82 -18.89 0.90
CA SER A 53 -25.23 -19.60 -0.23
C SER A 53 -23.91 -20.17 0.27
N ILE A 54 -23.93 -21.46 0.61
CA ILE A 54 -22.85 -22.14 1.34
C ILE A 54 -21.58 -22.11 0.50
N ARG A 55 -20.69 -21.14 0.78
CA ARG A 55 -19.31 -21.22 0.32
C ARG A 55 -18.74 -22.47 0.98
N LYS A 56 -18.36 -23.48 0.19
CA LYS A 56 -17.58 -24.62 0.69
C LYS A 56 -16.27 -24.10 1.26
N VAL A 57 -16.26 -23.87 2.58
CA VAL A 57 -15.05 -23.82 3.38
C VAL A 57 -14.41 -25.19 3.19
N ARG A 58 -13.37 -25.26 2.35
CA ARG A 58 -12.63 -26.49 2.13
C ARG A 58 -11.81 -26.74 3.41
N ASN A 59 -12.37 -27.52 4.34
CA ASN A 59 -11.69 -27.84 5.61
C ASN A 59 -10.26 -28.31 5.34
N SER A 60 -9.30 -27.68 6.00
CA SER A 60 -7.87 -27.84 5.74
C SER A 60 -7.26 -29.10 6.37
N THR A 61 -8.10 -30.09 6.67
CA THR A 61 -7.70 -31.46 6.98
C THR A 61 -7.12 -32.11 5.72
N CYS A 62 -5.78 -32.16 5.63
CA CYS A 62 -5.10 -32.61 4.41
C CYS A 62 -5.20 -34.12 4.19
N SER A 63 -6.20 -34.54 3.40
CA SER A 63 -6.41 -35.93 2.99
C SER A 63 -5.47 -36.39 1.87
N SER A 64 -5.10 -35.50 0.95
CA SER A 64 -4.36 -35.86 -0.28
C SER A 64 -3.79 -34.63 -1.00
N PRO A 65 -2.59 -34.71 -1.61
CA PRO A 65 -2.03 -33.62 -2.42
C PRO A 65 -2.90 -33.24 -3.63
N VAL A 66 -3.18 -31.95 -3.78
CA VAL A 66 -4.08 -31.42 -4.84
C VAL A 66 -3.39 -31.40 -6.20
N GLY A 67 -4.09 -31.83 -7.25
CA GLY A 67 -3.63 -31.75 -8.65
C GLY A 67 -4.40 -30.77 -9.56
N ASN A 68 -5.63 -30.39 -9.21
CA ASN A 68 -6.50 -29.58 -10.08
C ASN A 68 -6.34 -28.09 -9.75
N ILE A 69 -5.67 -27.32 -10.61
CA ILE A 69 -5.21 -25.94 -10.36
C ILE A 69 -5.38 -25.06 -11.61
N VAL A 70 -6.07 -23.94 -11.46
CA VAL A 70 -6.17 -22.88 -12.48
C VAL A 70 -5.33 -21.68 -12.04
N PHE A 71 -4.07 -21.64 -12.48
CA PHE A 71 -3.18 -20.52 -12.25
C PHE A 71 -3.27 -19.49 -13.39
N VAL A 72 -3.99 -18.40 -13.11
CA VAL A 72 -4.12 -17.27 -14.02
C VAL A 72 -2.83 -16.44 -13.96
N LYS A 73 -2.05 -16.46 -15.05
CA LYS A 73 -0.74 -15.81 -15.10
C LYS A 73 -0.80 -14.32 -15.47
N THR A 74 -0.69 -13.48 -14.46
CA THR A 74 -0.33 -12.06 -14.62
C THR A 74 1.11 -11.88 -15.13
N HIS A 75 1.41 -10.78 -15.81
CA HIS A 75 2.75 -10.48 -16.32
C HIS A 75 3.63 -9.77 -15.27
N LYS A 76 4.94 -10.07 -15.26
CA LYS A 76 5.99 -9.38 -14.48
C LYS A 76 5.86 -9.40 -12.93
N THR A 77 4.94 -10.22 -12.43
CA THR A 77 4.60 -10.54 -11.04
C THR A 77 5.34 -11.78 -10.49
N GLY A 78 6.50 -12.13 -11.05
CA GLY A 78 7.17 -13.40 -10.71
C GLY A 78 6.39 -14.66 -11.14
N SER A 79 5.25 -14.55 -11.85
CA SER A 79 4.39 -15.67 -12.24
C SER A 79 5.08 -16.80 -13.01
N THR A 80 6.20 -16.53 -13.70
CA THR A 80 7.01 -17.59 -14.33
C THR A 80 7.67 -18.52 -13.30
N THR A 81 8.03 -18.02 -12.10
CA THR A 81 8.49 -18.84 -10.96
C THR A 81 7.40 -19.79 -10.50
N VAL A 82 6.17 -19.29 -10.33
CA VAL A 82 5.01 -20.12 -9.97
C VAL A 82 4.69 -21.14 -11.08
N ARG A 83 4.79 -20.80 -12.37
CA ARG A 83 4.71 -21.80 -13.45
C ARG A 83 5.81 -22.88 -13.35
N GLY A 84 7.02 -22.52 -12.94
CA GLY A 84 8.10 -23.49 -12.69
C GLY A 84 7.74 -24.53 -11.62
N ILE A 85 7.20 -24.05 -10.50
CA ILE A 85 6.63 -24.87 -9.41
C ILE A 85 5.54 -25.80 -9.95
N LEU A 86 4.50 -25.24 -10.59
CA LEU A 86 3.35 -26.03 -11.09
C LEU A 86 3.73 -27.04 -12.18
N ASN A 87 4.67 -26.70 -13.07
CA ASN A 87 5.18 -27.63 -14.08
C ASN A 87 5.92 -28.81 -13.44
N ARG A 88 6.82 -28.57 -12.48
CA ARG A 88 7.55 -29.64 -11.77
C ARG A 88 6.58 -30.57 -11.05
N TYR A 89 5.63 -30.00 -10.31
CA TYR A 89 4.61 -30.77 -9.62
C TYR A 89 3.79 -31.63 -10.59
N GLY A 90 3.17 -31.03 -11.61
CA GLY A 90 2.31 -31.76 -12.54
C GLY A 90 3.04 -32.81 -13.39
N LEU A 91 4.32 -32.61 -13.73
CA LEU A 91 5.16 -33.65 -14.33
C LEU A 91 5.34 -34.83 -13.36
N SER A 92 5.71 -34.56 -12.09
CA SER A 92 5.92 -35.60 -11.08
C SER A 92 4.67 -36.43 -10.75
N LYS A 93 3.48 -35.86 -10.99
CA LYS A 93 2.18 -36.49 -10.72
C LYS A 93 1.40 -36.92 -11.98
N ASN A 94 2.02 -36.90 -13.17
CA ASN A 94 1.40 -37.23 -14.46
C ASN A 94 0.05 -36.49 -14.72
N LEU A 95 0.03 -35.17 -14.50
CA LEU A 95 -1.17 -34.34 -14.65
C LEU A 95 -1.29 -33.74 -16.05
N SER A 96 -2.52 -33.61 -16.56
CA SER A 96 -2.83 -32.98 -17.85
C SER A 96 -2.79 -31.46 -17.75
N PHE A 97 -2.14 -30.79 -18.70
CA PHE A 97 -2.05 -29.33 -18.75
C PHE A 97 -2.88 -28.73 -19.89
N LEU A 98 -3.55 -27.61 -19.62
CA LEU A 98 -4.23 -26.82 -20.66
C LEU A 98 -3.17 -26.00 -21.44
N LEU A 99 -2.70 -26.57 -22.55
CA LEU A 99 -1.63 -26.04 -23.39
C LEU A 99 -2.07 -25.96 -24.85
N ARG A 100 -1.67 -24.89 -25.54
CA ARG A 100 -1.91 -24.70 -26.97
C ARG A 100 -0.84 -25.43 -27.78
N LYS A 101 -1.20 -25.98 -28.95
CA LYS A 101 -0.28 -26.73 -29.84
C LYS A 101 0.82 -25.88 -30.50
N ASP A 102 0.80 -24.55 -30.36
CA ASP A 102 1.69 -23.68 -31.12
C ASP A 102 3.06 -23.47 -30.47
N GLN A 103 4.05 -23.11 -31.29
CA GLN A 103 5.45 -22.93 -30.85
C GLN A 103 5.66 -21.73 -29.91
N ARG A 104 4.59 -21.00 -29.52
CA ARG A 104 4.66 -19.84 -28.62
C ARG A 104 4.73 -20.26 -27.13
N ALA A 105 5.31 -21.42 -26.84
CA ALA A 105 5.26 -22.09 -25.53
C ALA A 105 3.82 -22.20 -24.95
N GLY A 106 2.83 -22.34 -25.84
CA GLY A 106 1.41 -22.39 -25.53
C GLY A 106 0.70 -21.05 -25.29
N HIS A 107 1.37 -19.88 -25.39
CA HIS A 107 0.81 -18.58 -25.02
C HIS A 107 -0.52 -18.24 -25.73
N ILE A 108 -1.53 -17.88 -24.94
CA ILE A 108 -2.87 -17.50 -25.39
C ILE A 108 -2.97 -15.98 -25.39
N ILE A 109 -2.72 -15.38 -26.56
CA ILE A 109 -2.70 -13.93 -26.74
C ILE A 109 -4.09 -13.39 -27.14
N SER A 110 -4.94 -14.24 -27.73
CA SER A 110 -6.33 -13.96 -28.04
C SER A 110 -7.27 -14.27 -26.87
N ASP A 111 -8.49 -13.73 -26.92
CA ASP A 111 -9.60 -14.12 -26.03
C ASP A 111 -9.83 -15.64 -26.04
N LEU A 112 -9.80 -16.25 -24.85
CA LEU A 112 -9.94 -17.70 -24.64
C LEU A 112 -11.29 -18.23 -25.14
N ALA A 113 -12.37 -17.42 -25.07
CA ALA A 113 -13.69 -17.81 -25.58
C ALA A 113 -13.69 -18.09 -27.08
N LYS A 114 -12.77 -17.47 -27.83
CA LYS A 114 -12.69 -17.58 -29.30
C LYS A 114 -11.75 -18.70 -29.77
N ILE A 115 -11.17 -19.46 -28.84
CA ILE A 115 -10.24 -20.55 -29.16
C ILE A 115 -11.00 -21.88 -29.33
N ARG A 116 -10.95 -22.40 -30.56
CA ARG A 116 -11.41 -23.75 -30.93
C ARG A 116 -10.63 -24.80 -30.12
N VAL A 117 -11.31 -25.78 -29.56
CA VAL A 117 -10.70 -26.82 -28.69
C VAL A 117 -9.55 -27.57 -29.37
N SER A 118 -9.63 -27.78 -30.68
CA SER A 118 -8.57 -28.38 -31.51
C SER A 118 -7.23 -27.63 -31.52
N SER A 119 -7.20 -26.38 -31.03
CA SER A 119 -5.96 -25.61 -30.83
C SER A 119 -5.16 -26.04 -29.59
N PHE A 120 -5.75 -26.82 -28.68
CA PHE A 120 -5.08 -27.34 -27.50
C PHE A 120 -4.46 -28.72 -27.76
N LEU A 121 -3.43 -29.09 -26.99
CA LEU A 121 -3.01 -30.47 -26.87
C LEU A 121 -4.13 -31.28 -26.19
N PRO A 122 -4.39 -32.54 -26.59
CA PRO A 122 -5.36 -33.38 -25.88
C PRO A 122 -4.95 -33.56 -24.41
N PRO A 123 -5.91 -33.79 -23.48
CA PRO A 123 -5.59 -34.31 -22.15
C PRO A 123 -4.84 -35.66 -22.23
N LEU A 124 -4.15 -36.04 -21.16
CA LEU A 124 -3.50 -37.35 -21.07
C LEU A 124 -4.55 -38.48 -21.19
N GLY A 125 -4.30 -39.45 -22.06
CA GLY A 125 -5.22 -40.55 -22.34
C GLY A 125 -6.36 -40.23 -23.33
N VAL A 126 -6.40 -39.02 -23.89
CA VAL A 126 -7.33 -38.64 -24.97
C VAL A 126 -6.59 -38.66 -26.30
N GLN A 127 -7.19 -39.28 -27.33
CA GLN A 127 -6.62 -39.33 -28.68
C GLN A 127 -6.67 -37.95 -29.36
N GLU A 128 -5.68 -37.65 -30.20
CA GLU A 128 -5.70 -36.41 -30.99
C GLU A 128 -6.85 -36.44 -32.00
N GLY A 129 -7.66 -35.38 -32.00
CA GLY A 129 -8.87 -35.28 -32.83
C GLY A 129 -10.17 -35.64 -32.10
N ASP A 130 -10.12 -36.26 -30.91
CA ASP A 130 -11.32 -36.58 -30.11
C ASP A 130 -11.89 -35.34 -29.38
N LEU A 131 -12.30 -34.32 -30.15
CA LEU A 131 -12.59 -32.97 -29.65
C LEU A 131 -13.68 -32.88 -28.57
N LYS A 132 -14.59 -33.87 -28.51
CA LYS A 132 -15.63 -33.99 -27.46
C LYS A 132 -15.04 -34.23 -26.05
N ASN A 133 -13.81 -34.73 -25.98
CA ASN A 133 -13.08 -35.10 -24.77
C ASN A 133 -11.89 -34.18 -24.48
N TYR A 134 -11.76 -33.04 -25.17
CA TYR A 134 -10.74 -32.00 -24.88
C TYR A 134 -11.16 -31.14 -23.66
N LYS A 135 -11.31 -31.81 -22.51
CA LYS A 135 -11.80 -31.28 -21.22
C LYS A 135 -11.23 -32.13 -20.08
N GLY A 136 -11.39 -31.69 -18.84
CA GLY A 136 -10.82 -32.38 -17.67
C GLY A 136 -9.31 -32.18 -17.51
N TYR A 137 -8.76 -31.06 -18.00
CA TYR A 137 -7.35 -30.73 -17.71
C TYR A 137 -7.15 -30.47 -16.20
N ASN A 138 -6.01 -30.88 -15.66
CA ASN A 138 -5.66 -30.68 -14.26
C ASN A 138 -5.06 -29.31 -14.01
N ILE A 139 -4.05 -28.90 -14.78
CA ILE A 139 -3.31 -27.64 -14.57
C ILE A 139 -3.47 -26.67 -15.74
N SER A 140 -4.01 -25.49 -15.48
CA SER A 140 -3.86 -24.32 -16.37
C SER A 140 -2.82 -23.40 -15.75
N ASN A 141 -1.75 -23.08 -16.47
CA ASN A 141 -0.68 -22.22 -15.96
C ASN A 141 0.01 -21.39 -17.05
N THR A 142 -0.71 -21.08 -18.13
CA THR A 142 -0.19 -20.37 -19.30
C THR A 142 -0.73 -18.94 -19.31
N HIS A 143 0.04 -17.99 -19.87
CA HIS A 143 -0.46 -16.63 -20.06
C HIS A 143 -1.66 -16.67 -21.02
N MET A 144 -2.79 -16.21 -20.49
CA MET A 144 -4.09 -16.09 -21.14
C MET A 144 -4.85 -14.97 -20.46
N ARG A 145 -5.74 -14.27 -21.18
CA ARG A 145 -6.74 -13.44 -20.50
C ARG A 145 -7.70 -14.35 -19.76
N PHE A 146 -7.97 -14.05 -18.48
CA PHE A 146 -8.87 -14.85 -17.68
C PHE A 146 -10.29 -14.88 -18.26
N ASN A 147 -10.83 -16.08 -18.42
CA ASN A 147 -12.23 -16.30 -18.77
C ASN A 147 -12.76 -17.48 -17.93
N ARG A 148 -13.47 -17.17 -16.85
CA ARG A 148 -13.93 -18.15 -15.86
C ARG A 148 -14.74 -19.27 -16.51
N LYS A 149 -15.82 -18.94 -17.22
CA LYS A 149 -16.71 -19.91 -17.88
C LYS A 149 -15.94 -20.85 -18.80
N ARG A 150 -15.07 -20.31 -19.66
CA ARG A 150 -14.29 -21.13 -20.60
C ARG A 150 -13.23 -22.00 -19.93
N LEU A 151 -12.78 -21.63 -18.72
CA LEU A 151 -11.93 -22.49 -17.89
C LEU A 151 -12.76 -23.56 -17.19
N GLU A 152 -13.96 -23.26 -16.70
CA GLU A 152 -14.88 -24.25 -16.10
C GLU A 152 -15.36 -25.31 -17.12
N GLU A 153 -15.44 -24.97 -18.41
CA GLU A 153 -15.72 -25.92 -19.50
C GLU A 153 -14.55 -26.88 -19.81
N LEU A 154 -13.30 -26.48 -19.53
CA LEU A 154 -12.09 -27.19 -19.96
C LEU A 154 -11.38 -27.90 -18.80
N MET A 155 -11.40 -27.34 -17.60
CA MET A 155 -10.66 -27.82 -16.43
C MET A 155 -11.48 -28.86 -15.65
N ASN A 156 -10.81 -29.64 -14.81
CA ASN A 156 -11.51 -30.53 -13.88
C ASN A 156 -12.37 -29.75 -12.86
N PRO A 157 -13.54 -30.29 -12.47
CA PRO A 157 -14.37 -29.70 -11.43
C PRO A 157 -13.64 -29.63 -10.09
N ASN A 158 -14.03 -28.67 -9.26
CA ASN A 158 -13.40 -28.36 -7.97
C ASN A 158 -11.90 -27.96 -8.06
N SER A 159 -11.39 -27.57 -9.24
CA SER A 159 -10.06 -26.95 -9.36
C SER A 159 -9.88 -25.78 -8.38
N TYR A 160 -8.66 -25.59 -7.87
CA TYR A 160 -8.29 -24.40 -7.12
C TYR A 160 -7.88 -23.27 -8.07
N TYR A 161 -8.52 -22.11 -7.99
CA TYR A 161 -8.17 -20.95 -8.78
C TYR A 161 -7.15 -20.11 -8.01
N ILE A 162 -5.99 -19.90 -8.62
CA ILE A 162 -4.93 -19.07 -8.03
C ILE A 162 -4.42 -18.02 -9.03
N THR A 163 -3.92 -16.91 -8.53
CA THR A 163 -3.12 -15.96 -9.32
C THR A 163 -2.03 -15.34 -8.44
N ILE A 164 -1.24 -14.42 -8.99
CA ILE A 164 -0.18 -13.72 -8.29
C ILE A 164 -0.19 -12.25 -8.68
N LEU A 165 0.08 -11.37 -7.73
CA LEU A 165 0.18 -9.93 -7.95
C LEU A 165 1.53 -9.41 -7.47
N ARG A 166 1.80 -8.16 -7.81
CA ARG A 166 2.98 -7.40 -7.45
C ARG A 166 2.62 -5.94 -7.25
N HIS A 167 3.34 -5.25 -6.37
CA HIS A 167 3.22 -3.82 -6.19
C HIS A 167 3.22 -3.09 -7.56
N PRO A 168 2.10 -2.46 -7.97
CA PRO A 168 1.83 -2.04 -9.35
C PRO A 168 2.91 -1.22 -10.03
N VAL A 169 3.61 -0.38 -9.26
CA VAL A 169 4.72 0.44 -9.78
C VAL A 169 5.88 -0.44 -10.25
N ASP A 170 6.18 -1.50 -9.52
CA ASP A 170 7.31 -2.38 -9.77
C ASP A 170 6.95 -3.50 -10.75
N GLN A 171 5.66 -3.86 -10.83
CA GLN A 171 5.09 -4.56 -11.97
C GLN A 171 5.26 -3.72 -13.24
N TRP A 172 4.77 -2.47 -13.24
CA TRP A 172 4.71 -1.64 -14.44
C TRP A 172 6.10 -1.23 -14.91
N LEU A 173 7.02 -0.86 -14.02
CA LEU A 173 8.42 -0.59 -14.40
C LEU A 173 9.08 -1.81 -15.04
N SER A 174 8.79 -3.01 -14.52
CA SER A 174 9.28 -4.26 -15.10
C SER A 174 8.61 -4.60 -16.43
N ALA A 175 7.33 -4.24 -16.64
CA ALA A 175 6.61 -4.38 -17.90
C ALA A 175 7.09 -3.39 -18.95
N PHE A 176 7.25 -2.12 -18.59
CA PHE A 176 7.76 -1.05 -19.44
C PHE A 176 9.14 -1.37 -20.01
N GLN A 177 10.04 -1.91 -19.17
CA GLN A 177 11.35 -2.41 -19.59
C GLN A 177 11.24 -3.65 -20.49
N TYR A 178 10.49 -4.68 -20.05
CA TYR A 178 10.46 -6.01 -20.68
C TYR A 178 9.61 -6.13 -21.96
N PHE A 179 8.67 -5.21 -22.18
CA PHE A 179 7.90 -5.15 -23.42
C PHE A 179 8.36 -4.00 -24.33
N HIS A 180 9.54 -3.44 -24.05
CA HIS A 180 10.16 -2.34 -24.81
C HIS A 180 9.16 -1.21 -25.11
N ILE A 181 8.29 -0.88 -24.14
CA ILE A 181 7.13 0.02 -24.36
C ILE A 181 7.60 1.42 -24.81
N ALA A 182 8.81 1.81 -24.41
CA ALA A 182 9.49 3.01 -24.87
C ALA A 182 9.70 3.08 -26.39
N GLU A 183 9.86 1.94 -27.07
CA GLU A 183 10.14 1.93 -28.50
C GLU A 183 8.90 2.25 -29.35
N GLY A 184 7.73 1.76 -28.92
CA GLY A 184 6.43 2.11 -29.50
C GLY A 184 6.02 3.57 -29.29
N MET A 185 6.78 4.37 -28.55
CA MET A 185 6.51 5.80 -28.34
C MET A 185 7.06 6.71 -29.47
N GLY A 186 7.87 6.17 -30.38
CA GLY A 186 8.46 6.90 -31.52
C GLY A 186 9.75 7.68 -31.19
N ALA A 187 10.38 8.24 -32.23
CA ALA A 187 11.73 8.83 -32.15
C ALA A 187 11.86 9.96 -31.11
N SER A 188 10.87 10.85 -31.01
CA SER A 188 10.85 11.95 -30.04
C SER A 188 10.83 11.49 -28.56
N ALA A 189 10.49 10.23 -28.31
CA ALA A 189 10.52 9.61 -26.99
C ALA A 189 11.71 8.67 -26.79
N LYS A 190 12.21 8.02 -27.87
CA LYS A 190 13.51 7.31 -27.85
C LYS A 190 14.67 8.27 -27.51
N ASN A 191 14.63 9.50 -28.00
CA ASN A 191 15.65 10.53 -27.77
C ASN A 191 15.54 11.24 -26.40
N MET A 192 14.64 10.82 -25.50
CA MET A 192 14.57 11.35 -24.14
C MET A 192 15.47 10.58 -23.18
N ALA A 193 16.36 11.27 -22.46
CA ALA A 193 17.23 10.71 -21.41
C ALA A 193 16.51 9.98 -20.24
N ASN A 194 15.17 9.93 -20.25
CA ASN A 194 14.40 9.01 -19.42
C ASN A 194 13.04 8.67 -20.11
N PRO A 195 12.89 7.48 -20.72
CA PRO A 195 11.67 7.14 -21.46
C PRO A 195 10.43 6.97 -20.56
N VAL A 196 10.59 6.66 -19.27
CA VAL A 196 9.46 6.63 -18.31
C VAL A 196 8.88 8.03 -18.12
N LYS A 197 9.72 9.07 -18.00
CA LYS A 197 9.25 10.47 -18.01
C LYS A 197 8.62 10.84 -19.36
N GLY A 198 9.09 10.27 -20.47
CA GLY A 198 8.47 10.41 -21.79
C GLY A 198 7.03 9.86 -21.81
N PHE A 199 6.84 8.62 -21.37
CA PHE A 199 5.52 7.99 -21.27
C PHE A 199 4.56 8.82 -20.39
N LEU A 200 5.02 9.20 -19.20
CA LEU A 200 4.23 9.95 -18.22
C LEU A 200 3.94 11.41 -18.61
N ARG A 201 4.51 11.93 -19.71
CA ARG A 201 4.12 13.22 -20.30
C ARG A 201 2.85 13.11 -21.16
N GLN A 202 2.59 11.96 -21.79
CA GLN A 202 1.39 11.76 -22.63
C GLN A 202 0.76 10.37 -22.38
N PRO A 203 0.37 10.02 -21.14
CA PRO A 203 -0.06 8.66 -20.81
C PRO A 203 -1.28 8.22 -21.62
N LYS A 204 -2.28 9.09 -21.87
CA LYS A 204 -3.46 8.73 -22.69
C LYS A 204 -3.10 8.35 -24.14
N ARG A 205 -2.00 8.87 -24.69
CA ARG A 205 -1.42 8.45 -25.98
C ARG A 205 -0.71 7.11 -25.84
N TYR A 206 0.24 7.04 -24.90
CA TYR A 206 1.17 5.91 -24.84
C TYR A 206 0.61 4.64 -24.19
N ARG A 207 -0.45 4.72 -23.36
CA ARG A 207 -1.20 3.54 -22.88
C ARG A 207 -1.73 2.66 -24.03
N LYS A 208 -1.91 3.21 -25.23
CA LYS A 208 -2.38 2.47 -26.42
C LYS A 208 -1.29 1.73 -27.20
N VAL A 209 0.00 1.97 -26.93
CA VAL A 209 1.10 1.33 -27.71
C VAL A 209 1.39 -0.11 -27.27
N SER A 210 0.86 -0.53 -26.12
CA SER A 210 0.94 -1.91 -25.63
C SER A 210 -0.13 -2.16 -24.59
N ALA A 211 -0.81 -3.31 -24.64
CA ALA A 211 -1.75 -3.73 -23.60
C ALA A 211 -1.07 -3.83 -22.21
N TYR A 212 0.24 -4.04 -22.17
CA TYR A 212 1.04 -4.14 -20.96
C TYR A 212 1.41 -2.77 -20.34
N ALA A 213 1.04 -1.67 -21.00
CA ALA A 213 1.40 -0.31 -20.60
C ALA A 213 0.45 0.31 -19.55
N TRP A 214 -0.60 -0.39 -19.14
CA TRP A 214 -1.64 0.14 -18.28
C TRP A 214 -2.46 -0.98 -17.62
N ASN A 215 -2.58 -0.96 -16.28
CA ASN A 215 -3.46 -1.87 -15.52
C ASN A 215 -3.33 -3.34 -15.97
N ASN A 216 -2.09 -3.79 -15.99
CA ASN A 216 -1.67 -5.00 -16.69
C ASN A 216 -2.12 -6.27 -15.93
N GLN A 217 -2.12 -6.24 -14.60
CA GLN A 217 -2.60 -7.35 -13.78
C GLN A 217 -4.11 -7.50 -13.91
N MET A 218 -4.87 -6.39 -13.90
CA MET A 218 -6.31 -6.38 -14.16
C MET A 218 -6.64 -6.77 -15.61
N PHE A 219 -5.76 -6.42 -16.57
CA PHE A 219 -5.84 -6.89 -17.95
C PHE A 219 -5.67 -8.41 -18.06
N ASP A 220 -4.73 -8.99 -17.32
CA ASP A 220 -4.52 -10.44 -17.32
C ASP A 220 -5.70 -11.17 -16.64
N LEU A 221 -6.29 -10.59 -15.58
CA LEU A 221 -7.52 -11.09 -14.94
C LEU A 221 -8.82 -10.84 -15.76
N GLY A 222 -8.69 -10.50 -17.05
CA GLY A 222 -9.81 -10.53 -18.01
C GLY A 222 -10.63 -9.24 -18.13
N VAL A 223 -10.40 -8.24 -17.28
CA VAL A 223 -11.10 -6.94 -17.32
C VAL A 223 -10.73 -6.17 -18.59
N SER A 224 -11.71 -5.80 -19.41
CA SER A 224 -11.47 -4.94 -20.59
C SER A 224 -10.89 -3.59 -20.18
N SER A 225 -9.96 -3.04 -20.97
CA SER A 225 -9.40 -1.72 -20.72
C SER A 225 -10.41 -0.57 -20.83
N SER A 226 -11.60 -0.83 -21.41
CA SER A 226 -12.76 0.07 -21.34
C SER A 226 -13.31 0.24 -19.92
N HIS A 227 -13.05 -0.70 -19.01
CA HIS A 227 -13.53 -0.67 -17.63
C HIS A 227 -12.46 -0.25 -16.62
N PHE A 228 -11.22 -0.04 -17.05
CA PHE A 228 -10.11 0.50 -16.22
C PHE A 228 -10.33 1.92 -15.68
N GLU A 229 -11.41 2.57 -16.14
CA GLU A 229 -11.85 3.89 -15.72
C GLU A 229 -13.29 3.84 -15.15
N ASN A 230 -13.90 2.64 -15.03
CA ASN A 230 -15.22 2.39 -14.45
C ASN A 230 -15.08 1.69 -13.11
N LEU A 231 -15.15 2.48 -12.05
CA LEU A 231 -14.75 2.09 -10.70
C LEU A 231 -15.76 1.12 -10.08
N THR A 232 -17.06 1.37 -10.28
CA THR A 232 -18.14 0.47 -9.85
C THR A 232 -18.03 -0.91 -10.49
N TYR A 233 -17.69 -0.99 -11.79
CA TYR A 233 -17.41 -2.26 -12.45
C TYR A 233 -16.20 -2.94 -11.80
N LEU A 234 -15.13 -2.19 -11.56
CA LEU A 234 -13.89 -2.73 -10.99
C LEU A 234 -14.16 -3.31 -9.60
N LYS A 235 -14.79 -2.57 -8.67
CA LYS A 235 -15.29 -3.06 -7.36
C LYS A 235 -16.01 -4.40 -7.48
N MET A 236 -17.14 -4.40 -8.19
CA MET A 236 -17.93 -5.61 -8.44
C MET A 236 -17.06 -6.78 -8.97
N LYS A 237 -16.01 -6.49 -9.74
CA LYS A 237 -15.07 -7.48 -10.25
C LYS A 237 -14.11 -8.04 -9.19
N ILE A 238 -13.66 -7.28 -8.19
CA ILE A 238 -12.76 -7.80 -7.15
C ILE A 238 -13.52 -8.63 -6.12
N GLU A 239 -14.73 -8.23 -5.72
CA GLU A 239 -15.61 -9.13 -4.94
C GLU A 239 -15.89 -10.43 -5.71
N GLN A 240 -16.09 -10.38 -7.02
CA GLN A 240 -16.10 -11.60 -7.85
C GLN A 240 -14.76 -12.35 -7.81
N PHE A 241 -13.62 -11.67 -7.88
CA PHE A 241 -12.30 -12.31 -7.77
C PHE A 241 -12.03 -12.92 -6.39
N LEU A 242 -12.56 -12.36 -5.30
CA LEU A 242 -12.46 -12.90 -3.94
C LEU A 242 -13.31 -14.16 -3.74
N GLN A 243 -14.40 -14.29 -4.49
CA GLN A 243 -15.20 -15.50 -4.57
C GLN A 243 -14.53 -16.55 -5.46
N ILE A 244 -13.89 -16.12 -6.55
CA ILE A 244 -13.25 -16.98 -7.57
C ILE A 244 -11.92 -17.56 -7.10
N PHE A 245 -10.98 -16.74 -6.65
CA PHE A 245 -9.61 -17.18 -6.34
C PHE A 245 -9.51 -17.71 -4.90
N ASP A 246 -9.16 -18.99 -4.75
CA ASP A 246 -8.91 -19.62 -3.46
C ASP A 246 -7.65 -19.01 -2.78
N LEU A 247 -6.64 -18.62 -3.56
CA LEU A 247 -5.47 -17.85 -3.10
C LEU A 247 -4.93 -16.90 -4.20
N VAL A 248 -4.54 -15.70 -3.80
CA VAL A 248 -3.74 -14.80 -4.63
C VAL A 248 -2.42 -14.52 -3.93
N LEU A 249 -1.32 -14.92 -4.57
CA LEU A 249 0.02 -14.73 -4.07
C LEU A 249 0.48 -13.27 -4.25
N ILE A 250 1.43 -12.82 -3.44
CA ILE A 250 2.01 -11.46 -3.51
C ILE A 250 3.52 -11.56 -3.72
N THR A 251 4.05 -10.87 -4.72
CA THR A 251 5.48 -10.90 -5.07
C THR A 251 6.38 -10.33 -3.97
N GLU A 252 5.87 -9.35 -3.22
CA GLU A 252 6.53 -8.73 -2.08
C GLU A 252 6.56 -9.63 -0.83
N TYR A 253 5.66 -10.63 -0.76
CA TYR A 253 5.52 -11.62 0.32
C TYR A 253 5.47 -13.04 -0.26
N PHE A 254 6.47 -13.36 -1.10
CA PHE A 254 6.42 -14.53 -1.98
C PHE A 254 6.60 -15.86 -1.22
N ASP A 255 7.43 -15.87 -0.17
CA ASP A 255 7.64 -17.06 0.65
C ASP A 255 6.39 -17.35 1.48
N GLU A 256 5.84 -16.31 2.10
CA GLU A 256 4.59 -16.30 2.86
C GLU A 256 3.43 -16.84 2.01
N SER A 257 3.32 -16.34 0.77
CA SER A 257 2.36 -16.79 -0.23
C SER A 257 2.50 -18.27 -0.58
N LEU A 258 3.73 -18.78 -0.68
CA LEU A 258 4.00 -20.18 -0.99
C LEU A 258 3.72 -21.11 0.20
N VAL A 259 3.97 -20.67 1.44
CA VAL A 259 3.63 -21.43 2.66
C VAL A 259 2.12 -21.60 2.80
N VAL A 260 1.34 -20.53 2.56
CA VAL A 260 -0.13 -20.60 2.48
C VAL A 260 -0.58 -21.53 1.35
N LEU A 261 0.00 -21.41 0.14
CA LEU A 261 -0.28 -22.29 -1.00
C LEU A 261 -0.01 -23.77 -0.65
N LYS A 262 1.12 -24.05 0.01
CA LYS A 262 1.54 -25.40 0.44
C LYS A 262 0.54 -26.05 1.38
N ARG A 263 -0.07 -25.31 2.31
CA ARG A 263 -1.11 -25.85 3.19
C ARG A 263 -2.44 -26.00 2.46
N MET A 264 -2.84 -25.02 1.64
CA MET A 264 -4.08 -25.07 0.86
C MET A 264 -4.13 -26.22 -0.16
N LEU A 265 -2.99 -26.57 -0.75
CA LEU A 265 -2.88 -27.66 -1.74
C LEU A 265 -2.43 -29.00 -1.16
N CYS A 266 -2.19 -29.08 0.16
CA CYS A 266 -1.67 -30.27 0.84
C CYS A 266 -0.36 -30.79 0.22
N TRP A 267 0.56 -29.86 -0.03
CA TRP A 267 1.86 -30.08 -0.66
C TRP A 267 3.00 -30.16 0.38
N THR A 268 4.16 -30.64 -0.08
CA THR A 268 5.42 -30.61 0.68
C THR A 268 6.17 -29.29 0.45
N PHE A 269 7.24 -29.06 1.23
CA PHE A 269 8.17 -27.97 0.96
C PHE A 269 9.02 -28.19 -0.31
N GLU A 270 9.19 -29.45 -0.75
CA GLU A 270 9.82 -29.75 -2.04
C GLU A 270 8.96 -29.31 -3.22
N ASP A 271 7.65 -29.53 -3.12
CA ASP A 271 6.69 -29.15 -4.16
C ASP A 271 6.69 -27.64 -4.41
N ILE A 272 6.84 -26.79 -3.39
CA ILE A 272 6.86 -25.31 -3.53
C ILE A 272 8.25 -24.67 -3.74
N ALA A 273 9.36 -25.40 -3.55
CA ALA A 273 10.71 -24.82 -3.67
C ALA A 273 11.00 -24.29 -5.09
N TYR A 274 11.73 -23.18 -5.24
CA TYR A 274 11.92 -22.51 -6.53
C TYR A 274 13.32 -21.92 -6.73
N VAL A 275 13.60 -21.44 -7.95
CA VAL A 275 14.74 -20.57 -8.25
C VAL A 275 14.22 -19.24 -8.81
N LYS A 276 14.78 -18.12 -8.34
CA LYS A 276 14.32 -16.75 -8.67
C LYS A 276 14.68 -16.39 -10.12
N MET A 277 13.82 -16.81 -11.04
CA MET A 277 13.99 -16.67 -12.50
C MET A 277 13.89 -15.24 -13.04
N ARG A 278 14.59 -15.01 -14.17
CA ARG A 278 14.38 -13.86 -15.08
C ARG A 278 14.41 -12.49 -14.39
N ALA A 279 15.26 -12.35 -13.38
CA ALA A 279 15.67 -11.05 -12.90
C ALA A 279 16.35 -10.28 -14.04
N GLN A 280 15.92 -9.05 -14.28
CA GLN A 280 16.67 -8.11 -15.13
C GLN A 280 17.93 -7.69 -14.35
N PRO A 281 19.14 -7.82 -14.92
CA PRO A 281 20.38 -7.52 -14.20
C PRO A 281 20.45 -6.05 -13.78
N VAL A 282 19.98 -5.14 -14.63
CA VAL A 282 19.70 -3.74 -14.29
C VAL A 282 18.20 -3.54 -14.27
N GLN A 283 17.63 -3.19 -13.11
CA GLN A 283 16.21 -2.90 -12.98
C GLN A 283 15.94 -1.40 -13.20
N LEU A 284 14.89 -1.09 -13.97
CA LEU A 284 14.44 0.28 -14.23
C LEU A 284 13.91 0.97 -12.95
N LYS A 285 14.78 1.75 -12.29
CA LYS A 285 14.44 2.52 -11.07
C LYS A 285 13.71 3.83 -11.41
N ALA A 286 12.82 4.26 -10.51
CA ALA A 286 12.03 5.48 -10.65
C ALA A 286 12.10 6.36 -9.40
N SER A 287 12.11 7.69 -9.57
CA SER A 287 12.09 8.64 -8.44
C SER A 287 10.78 8.54 -7.64
N PRO A 288 10.70 8.95 -6.37
CA PRO A 288 9.44 8.91 -5.60
C PRO A 288 8.25 9.61 -6.26
N LYS A 289 8.48 10.76 -6.94
CA LYS A 289 7.45 11.46 -7.73
C LYS A 289 7.02 10.62 -8.94
N THR A 290 7.99 10.02 -9.64
CA THR A 290 7.72 9.12 -10.78
C THR A 290 6.97 7.86 -10.35
N ARG A 291 7.30 7.27 -9.18
CA ARG A 291 6.60 6.13 -8.60
C ARG A 291 5.15 6.47 -8.27
N GLU A 292 4.86 7.64 -7.69
CA GLU A 292 3.47 8.10 -7.49
C GLU A 292 2.72 8.24 -8.83
N GLN A 293 3.35 8.82 -9.85
CA GLN A 293 2.73 8.95 -11.18
C GLN A 293 2.42 7.59 -11.82
N ILE A 294 3.28 6.57 -11.61
CA ILE A 294 3.05 5.20 -12.10
C ILE A 294 2.01 4.46 -11.26
N TRP A 295 2.01 4.70 -9.95
CA TRP A 295 1.05 4.14 -9.01
C TRP A 295 -0.36 4.57 -9.40
N LYS A 296 -0.53 5.89 -9.54
CA LYS A 296 -1.74 6.51 -10.03
C LYS A 296 -2.07 6.03 -11.44
N LEU A 297 -1.12 6.06 -12.39
CA LEU A 297 -1.31 5.59 -13.78
C LEU A 297 -2.00 4.23 -13.82
N ASN A 298 -1.52 3.29 -13.00
CA ASN A 298 -1.98 1.92 -12.96
C ASN A 298 -2.96 1.69 -11.81
N GLU A 299 -4.00 2.53 -11.69
CA GLU A 299 -4.97 2.31 -10.62
C GLU A 299 -5.53 0.91 -10.68
N ALA A 300 -6.14 0.40 -11.76
CA ALA A 300 -6.81 -0.91 -11.75
C ALA A 300 -5.91 -2.12 -11.37
N ASP A 301 -4.60 -1.92 -11.22
CA ASP A 301 -3.70 -2.84 -10.51
C ASP A 301 -3.44 -2.49 -9.02
N ALA A 302 -3.43 -1.19 -8.66
CA ALA A 302 -3.20 -0.56 -7.34
C ALA A 302 -4.42 -0.49 -6.40
N MET A 303 -5.61 -0.44 -7.00
CA MET A 303 -6.58 -1.54 -6.98
C MET A 303 -5.96 -2.91 -6.66
N LEU A 304 -6.16 -3.89 -7.54
CA LEU A 304 -6.19 -5.33 -7.30
C LEU A 304 -5.18 -5.85 -6.27
N TYR A 305 -3.97 -5.31 -6.31
CA TYR A 305 -2.87 -5.58 -5.39
C TYR A 305 -3.24 -5.51 -3.90
N THR A 306 -3.79 -4.40 -3.39
CA THR A 306 -3.86 -4.25 -1.91
C THR A 306 -5.04 -5.05 -1.30
N ARG A 307 -6.00 -5.55 -2.13
CA ARG A 307 -7.06 -6.48 -1.68
C ARG A 307 -6.44 -7.79 -1.32
N PHE A 308 -5.67 -8.32 -2.26
CA PHE A 308 -5.10 -9.64 -2.18
C PHE A 308 -3.82 -9.64 -1.36
N ASN A 309 -3.17 -8.48 -1.16
CA ASN A 309 -2.27 -8.26 -0.03
C ASN A 309 -3.00 -8.50 1.29
N ARG A 310 -4.10 -7.79 1.55
CA ARG A 310 -4.91 -8.05 2.74
C ARG A 310 -5.42 -9.50 2.80
N SER A 311 -5.89 -10.07 1.70
CA SER A 311 -6.42 -11.44 1.70
C SER A 311 -5.35 -12.53 1.85
N LEU A 312 -4.09 -12.21 1.53
CA LEU A 312 -2.96 -13.02 1.95
C LEU A 312 -2.78 -12.94 3.47
N TRP A 313 -2.80 -11.74 4.07
CA TRP A 313 -2.74 -11.60 5.54
C TRP A 313 -3.92 -12.28 6.25
N GLU A 314 -5.16 -12.12 5.78
CA GLU A 314 -6.35 -12.87 6.25
C GLU A 314 -6.12 -14.40 6.25
N LYS A 315 -5.35 -14.92 5.27
CA LYS A 315 -5.03 -16.36 5.15
C LYS A 315 -3.78 -16.77 5.93
N ILE A 316 -2.90 -15.83 6.28
CA ILE A 316 -1.77 -16.02 7.19
C ILE A 316 -2.27 -16.06 8.63
N ASP A 317 -3.14 -15.13 9.02
CA ASP A 317 -3.79 -15.13 10.33
C ASP A 317 -4.62 -16.42 10.53
N ALA A 318 -5.39 -16.83 9.52
CA ALA A 318 -6.13 -18.10 9.52
C ALA A 318 -5.25 -19.36 9.38
N TYR A 319 -3.93 -19.22 9.16
CA TYR A 319 -2.97 -20.33 9.24
C TYR A 319 -2.63 -20.66 10.71
N GLY A 320 -2.72 -19.66 11.59
CA GLY A 320 -2.41 -19.81 13.01
C GLY A 320 -0.91 -19.96 13.32
N ALA A 321 -0.62 -20.34 14.56
CA ALA A 321 0.73 -20.28 15.16
C ALA A 321 1.84 -21.02 14.40
N ASP A 322 1.53 -22.10 13.66
CA ASP A 322 2.54 -22.83 12.87
C ASP A 322 3.09 -22.01 11.68
N PHE A 323 2.45 -20.91 11.27
CA PHE A 323 2.84 -20.17 10.07
C PHE A 323 4.31 -19.72 10.07
N GLU A 324 4.75 -19.06 11.14
CA GLU A 324 6.11 -18.50 11.23
C GLU A 324 7.16 -19.62 11.28
N LYS A 325 6.82 -20.75 11.92
CA LYS A 325 7.65 -21.97 11.97
C LYS A 325 7.77 -22.63 10.60
N ASP A 326 6.67 -22.81 9.87
CA ASP A 326 6.67 -23.34 8.50
C ASP A 326 7.36 -22.39 7.52
N LEU A 327 7.29 -21.08 7.73
CA LEU A 327 7.98 -20.05 6.95
C LEU A 327 9.49 -20.05 7.18
N GLN A 328 9.95 -20.14 8.43
CA GLN A 328 11.37 -20.28 8.76
C GLN A 328 11.92 -21.61 8.24
N TYR A 329 11.18 -22.72 8.37
CA TYR A 329 11.55 -24.00 7.79
C TYR A 329 11.65 -23.92 6.26
N PHE A 330 10.64 -23.34 5.59
CA PHE A 330 10.64 -23.19 4.14
C PHE A 330 11.85 -22.37 3.66
N ARG A 331 12.16 -21.24 4.31
CA ARG A 331 13.33 -20.40 3.99
C ARG A 331 14.65 -21.17 4.13
N LYS A 332 14.80 -21.98 5.18
CA LYS A 332 15.97 -22.87 5.35
C LYS A 332 16.06 -23.92 4.23
N TYR A 333 14.96 -24.61 3.93
CA TYR A 333 14.88 -25.63 2.88
C TYR A 333 15.14 -25.04 1.48
N GLN A 334 14.60 -23.86 1.21
CA GLN A 334 14.77 -23.10 -0.02
C GLN A 334 16.24 -22.71 -0.25
N ASN A 335 16.96 -22.29 0.79
CA ASN A 335 18.40 -22.04 0.69
C ASN A 335 19.18 -23.35 0.48
N GLN A 336 18.84 -24.42 1.20
CA GLN A 336 19.48 -25.74 1.04
C GLN A 336 19.34 -26.29 -0.39
N LYS A 337 18.15 -26.21 -1.00
CA LYS A 337 17.93 -26.67 -2.39
C LYS A 337 18.57 -25.74 -3.43
N PHE A 338 18.71 -24.45 -3.13
CA PHE A 338 19.53 -23.56 -3.96
C PHE A 338 20.99 -24.01 -3.98
N GLU A 339 21.62 -24.17 -2.81
CA GLU A 339 23.02 -24.62 -2.70
C GLU A 339 23.26 -26.05 -3.19
N GLU A 340 22.26 -26.93 -3.13
CA GLU A 340 22.34 -28.28 -3.69
C GLU A 340 22.39 -28.27 -5.23
N CYS A 341 21.53 -27.48 -5.86
CA CYS A 341 21.22 -27.61 -7.29
C CYS A 341 21.82 -26.52 -8.19
N VAL A 342 22.05 -25.31 -7.69
CA VAL A 342 22.56 -24.16 -8.46
C VAL A 342 24.09 -24.08 -8.37
N GLY A 343 24.75 -24.00 -9.52
CA GLY A 343 26.22 -23.90 -9.62
C GLY A 343 26.69 -22.46 -9.71
N GLY A 344 26.41 -21.82 -10.84
CA GLY A 344 26.73 -20.43 -11.13
C GLY A 344 25.52 -19.65 -11.63
N LYS A 345 25.76 -18.37 -11.97
CA LYS A 345 24.76 -17.45 -12.54
C LYS A 345 25.28 -16.86 -13.84
N GLU A 346 24.45 -16.83 -14.87
CA GLU A 346 24.82 -16.34 -16.21
C GLU A 346 23.83 -15.28 -16.68
N THR A 347 24.31 -14.31 -17.46
CA THR A 347 23.46 -13.22 -18.00
C THR A 347 23.19 -13.47 -19.48
N VAL A 348 22.15 -14.27 -19.76
CA VAL A 348 21.82 -14.73 -21.11
C VAL A 348 20.99 -13.67 -21.85
N LYS A 349 21.42 -13.31 -23.07
CA LYS A 349 20.60 -12.53 -24.02
C LYS A 349 19.50 -13.44 -24.59
N VAL A 350 18.24 -13.05 -24.49
CA VAL A 350 17.09 -13.89 -24.89
C VAL A 350 16.38 -13.39 -26.15
N ALA A 351 16.24 -12.07 -26.32
CA ALA A 351 15.75 -11.44 -27.56
C ALA A 351 16.04 -9.93 -27.55
N GLY A 352 16.60 -9.39 -28.62
CA GLY A 352 16.97 -7.97 -28.70
C GLY A 352 17.93 -7.56 -27.56
N SER A 353 17.58 -6.50 -26.83
CA SER A 353 18.37 -6.03 -25.67
C SER A 353 18.12 -6.83 -24.37
N HIS A 354 17.17 -7.78 -24.35
CA HIS A 354 16.80 -8.48 -23.12
C HIS A 354 17.86 -9.45 -22.61
N GLN A 355 18.52 -9.05 -21.53
CA GLN A 355 19.28 -9.93 -20.66
C GLN A 355 18.38 -10.54 -19.57
N ASN A 356 18.60 -11.79 -19.21
CA ASN A 356 18.02 -12.43 -18.04
C ASN A 356 19.11 -13.13 -17.24
N VAL A 357 19.07 -13.02 -15.90
CA VAL A 357 19.86 -13.92 -15.05
C VAL A 357 19.25 -15.32 -15.13
N MET A 358 20.08 -16.26 -15.60
CA MET A 358 19.87 -17.71 -15.58
C MET A 358 20.86 -18.33 -14.57
N TYR A 359 20.69 -19.62 -14.29
CA TYR A 359 21.53 -20.36 -13.35
C TYR A 359 22.01 -21.65 -14.00
N THR A 360 23.25 -22.05 -13.72
CA THR A 360 23.80 -23.32 -14.22
C THR A 360 23.52 -24.46 -13.23
N LEU A 361 23.45 -25.69 -13.74
CA LEU A 361 23.10 -26.88 -12.96
C LEU A 361 24.34 -27.46 -12.26
N LYS A 362 24.32 -27.56 -10.92
CA LYS A 362 25.39 -28.13 -10.09
C LYS A 362 25.34 -29.66 -9.98
N LYS A 363 24.13 -30.22 -9.91
CA LYS A 363 23.89 -31.66 -9.77
C LYS A 363 22.90 -32.16 -10.82
N ASN A 364 23.23 -33.27 -11.48
CA ASN A 364 22.49 -33.78 -12.64
C ASN A 364 21.20 -34.59 -12.28
N THR A 365 20.67 -34.42 -11.05
CA THR A 365 19.51 -35.19 -10.54
C THR A 365 18.20 -34.75 -11.21
N PRO A 366 17.16 -35.61 -11.24
CA PRO A 366 15.85 -35.23 -11.80
C PRO A 366 15.23 -34.00 -11.13
N PHE A 367 15.32 -33.91 -9.79
CA PHE A 367 14.85 -32.73 -9.06
C PHE A 367 15.66 -31.48 -9.44
N CYS A 368 17.00 -31.53 -9.39
CA CYS A 368 17.82 -30.34 -9.69
C CYS A 368 17.67 -29.90 -11.15
N LYS A 369 17.57 -30.83 -12.11
CA LYS A 369 17.22 -30.52 -13.51
C LYS A 369 15.93 -29.72 -13.59
N ALA A 370 14.86 -30.21 -12.97
CA ALA A 370 13.56 -29.54 -12.98
C ALA A 370 13.60 -28.18 -12.24
N PHE A 371 14.34 -28.09 -11.13
CA PHE A 371 14.46 -26.92 -10.25
C PHE A 371 15.34 -25.80 -10.82
N VAL A 372 16.31 -26.11 -11.67
CA VAL A 372 17.19 -25.10 -12.32
C VAL A 372 16.72 -24.78 -13.74
N ASN A 373 16.41 -25.78 -14.57
CA ASN A 373 16.05 -25.61 -15.99
C ASN A 373 14.57 -25.20 -16.18
N HIS A 374 14.06 -24.37 -15.27
CA HIS A 374 12.70 -23.85 -15.29
C HIS A 374 12.43 -22.91 -16.49
N GLY A 375 11.14 -22.62 -16.74
CA GLY A 375 10.70 -21.69 -17.78
C GLY A 375 10.42 -22.39 -19.11
N ASN A 376 11.20 -22.10 -20.15
CA ASN A 376 10.91 -22.60 -21.51
C ASN A 376 11.25 -24.10 -21.66
N HIS A 377 12.38 -24.56 -21.12
CA HIS A 377 12.80 -25.97 -21.20
C HIS A 377 11.77 -26.88 -20.52
N LEU A 378 11.49 -26.65 -19.23
CA LEU A 378 10.46 -27.36 -18.48
C LEU A 378 9.03 -27.17 -19.04
N SER A 379 8.75 -26.14 -19.85
CA SER A 379 7.48 -26.06 -20.60
C SER A 379 7.45 -27.00 -21.81
N GLY A 380 8.57 -27.14 -22.52
CA GLY A 380 8.74 -28.12 -23.59
C GLY A 380 8.70 -29.56 -23.09
N ASP A 381 9.21 -29.82 -21.88
CA ASP A 381 9.10 -31.14 -21.23
C ASP A 381 7.65 -31.51 -20.94
N VAL A 382 6.83 -30.58 -20.42
CA VAL A 382 5.39 -30.80 -20.25
C VAL A 382 4.70 -31.07 -21.60
N MET A 383 4.98 -30.27 -22.63
CA MET A 383 4.36 -30.45 -23.96
C MET A 383 4.70 -31.82 -24.55
N ARG A 384 5.98 -32.22 -24.54
CA ARG A 384 6.43 -33.56 -24.99
C ARG A 384 5.80 -34.69 -24.16
N ALA A 385 5.76 -34.55 -22.84
CA ALA A 385 5.17 -35.55 -21.95
C ALA A 385 3.66 -35.73 -22.16
N GLN A 386 2.95 -34.70 -22.61
CA GLN A 386 1.53 -34.77 -22.94
C GLN A 386 1.29 -35.36 -24.35
N GLN A 387 2.06 -34.93 -25.36
CA GLN A 387 1.97 -35.45 -26.74
C GLN A 387 2.25 -36.96 -26.78
N SER A 388 3.43 -37.38 -26.29
CA SER A 388 3.87 -38.79 -26.29
C SER A 388 3.03 -39.74 -25.44
N LYS A 389 2.06 -39.22 -24.66
CA LYS A 389 1.09 -40.00 -23.89
C LYS A 389 -0.34 -39.97 -24.48
N GLY A 390 -0.70 -38.97 -25.29
CA GLY A 390 -1.91 -39.02 -26.12
C GLY A 390 -1.75 -39.98 -27.30
N GLU A 391 -0.58 -39.93 -27.96
CA GLU A 391 -0.21 -40.78 -29.11
C GLU A 391 -0.17 -42.28 -28.76
N ARG A 392 0.17 -42.64 -27.51
CA ARG A 392 0.26 -44.03 -27.04
C ARG A 392 -1.07 -44.78 -27.00
N THR A 393 -2.19 -44.11 -27.25
CA THR A 393 -3.53 -44.71 -27.34
C THR A 393 -3.80 -45.41 -28.69
N VAL A 394 -2.78 -45.60 -29.55
CA VAL A 394 -2.83 -46.42 -30.78
C VAL A 394 -1.79 -47.54 -30.75
N LYS A 395 -1.93 -48.45 -29.77
CA LYS A 395 -1.61 -49.88 -29.93
C LYS A 395 -2.23 -50.69 -28.80
N LEU A 396 -3.18 -51.57 -29.13
CA LEU A 396 -3.74 -52.56 -28.21
C LEU A 396 -2.64 -53.56 -27.82
N VAL A 397 -2.13 -53.46 -26.60
CA VAL A 397 -1.29 -54.49 -25.97
C VAL A 397 -1.98 -54.95 -24.69
N LYS A 398 -2.44 -56.20 -24.68
CA LYS A 398 -3.10 -56.81 -23.52
C LYS A 398 -2.06 -57.29 -22.50
N THR A 399 -2.04 -56.72 -21.31
CA THR A 399 -1.53 -57.35 -20.07
C THR A 399 -2.43 -56.84 -18.94
N LYS A 400 -3.40 -57.66 -18.51
CA LYS A 400 -3.33 -58.48 -17.29
C LYS A 400 -2.91 -57.66 -16.06
N ALA A 401 -3.86 -57.48 -15.15
CA ALA A 401 -3.63 -57.03 -13.79
C ALA A 401 -3.52 -58.25 -12.86
N GLU A 402 -2.87 -58.08 -11.71
CA GLU A 402 -2.95 -58.99 -10.57
C GLU A 402 -2.78 -58.17 -9.26
N PRO A 403 -3.40 -58.53 -8.12
CA PRO A 403 -3.65 -57.55 -7.04
C PRO A 403 -3.14 -57.97 -5.64
N GLU A 404 -2.36 -57.10 -5.00
CA GLU A 404 -2.01 -57.17 -3.57
C GLU A 404 -1.90 -55.75 -2.98
N SER A 405 -2.09 -55.52 -1.68
CA SER A 405 -2.89 -56.20 -0.65
C SER A 405 -3.16 -55.17 0.47
N THR A 406 -4.20 -55.34 1.31
CA THR A 406 -4.56 -54.32 2.33
C THR A 406 -4.66 -54.86 3.76
N PRO A 407 -3.75 -54.45 4.66
CA PRO A 407 -3.92 -54.65 6.10
C PRO A 407 -4.90 -53.64 6.72
N LYS A 408 -6.07 -54.13 7.10
CA LYS A 408 -6.80 -53.70 8.32
C LYS A 408 -5.98 -54.14 9.56
N ILE A 409 -6.13 -53.66 10.79
CA ILE A 409 -7.04 -52.70 11.45
C ILE A 409 -6.37 -52.27 12.78
N ASN A 410 -6.63 -51.06 13.31
CA ASN A 410 -7.10 -50.85 14.70
C ASN A 410 -7.17 -49.38 15.13
N THR A 411 -8.32 -49.01 15.68
CA THR A 411 -8.59 -47.75 16.39
C THR A 411 -8.71 -48.03 17.89
N THR A 412 -7.89 -47.38 18.72
CA THR A 412 -8.18 -47.16 20.15
C THR A 412 -7.16 -46.20 20.73
N LEU A 413 -7.60 -44.99 21.13
CA LEU A 413 -7.08 -44.16 22.26
C LEU A 413 -7.63 -42.71 22.26
N GLU A 414 -8.86 -42.48 21.77
CA GLU A 414 -9.62 -41.25 22.05
C GLU A 414 -10.56 -41.46 23.24
N GLN A 415 -10.07 -41.29 24.48
CA GLN A 415 -10.89 -41.05 25.68
C GLN A 415 -10.02 -40.76 26.92
N LYS A 416 -9.71 -39.48 27.16
CA LYS A 416 -9.44 -38.83 28.48
C LYS A 416 -8.84 -37.43 28.30
N ALA A 417 -9.68 -36.40 28.45
CA ALA A 417 -9.36 -34.99 28.79
C ALA A 417 -10.50 -34.05 28.33
N ALA A 418 -11.69 -34.24 28.89
CA ALA A 418 -12.67 -33.17 29.01
C ALA A 418 -12.60 -32.61 30.44
N GLU A 419 -13.24 -31.46 30.67
CA GLU A 419 -13.26 -30.71 31.94
C GLU A 419 -11.95 -30.01 32.34
N ILE A 420 -11.94 -28.68 32.22
CA ILE A 420 -11.82 -27.76 33.36
C ILE A 420 -12.47 -26.41 32.99
N ASP A 421 -13.03 -25.74 33.99
CA ASP A 421 -14.07 -24.71 33.93
C ASP A 421 -13.76 -23.41 33.13
N GLN A 422 -14.82 -22.77 32.63
CA GLN A 422 -14.84 -21.37 32.19
C GLN A 422 -15.78 -20.56 33.11
N ARG A 423 -15.23 -19.68 33.95
CA ARG A 423 -16.04 -18.61 34.57
C ARG A 423 -15.24 -17.36 34.96
N ASN A 424 -15.94 -16.24 34.85
CA ASN A 424 -15.69 -14.95 35.49
C ASN A 424 -14.35 -14.25 35.19
N PHE A 425 -14.36 -13.32 34.23
CA PHE A 425 -14.12 -11.90 34.54
C PHE A 425 -14.54 -10.97 33.37
N PHE A 426 -15.81 -10.55 33.38
CA PHE A 426 -16.35 -9.49 32.53
C PHE A 426 -17.14 -8.49 33.40
N THR A 427 -16.57 -7.33 33.70
CA THR A 427 -17.32 -6.11 34.09
C THR A 427 -16.47 -4.86 33.90
N ASN A 428 -16.72 -4.10 32.84
CA ASN A 428 -17.02 -2.65 32.86
C ASN A 428 -16.83 -2.04 31.46
N ALA A 429 -17.89 -2.03 30.67
CA ALA A 429 -17.93 -1.36 29.38
C ALA A 429 -18.06 0.16 29.57
N SER A 430 -17.14 0.94 29.00
CA SER A 430 -17.29 2.39 28.85
C SER A 430 -17.56 2.71 27.38
N THR A 431 -18.81 3.09 27.09
CA THR A 431 -19.40 3.45 25.79
C THR A 431 -18.42 3.81 24.66
N VAL A 432 -18.00 2.81 23.87
CA VAL A 432 -17.61 3.05 22.49
C VAL A 432 -18.89 3.42 21.74
N LYS A 433 -18.94 4.60 21.10
CA LYS A 433 -20.06 4.96 20.22
C LYS A 433 -20.03 4.04 19.00
N ASP A 434 -20.90 3.03 18.96
CA ASP A 434 -21.17 2.37 17.70
C ASP A 434 -21.77 3.38 16.70
N LYS A 435 -21.28 3.31 15.47
CA LYS A 435 -21.69 4.12 14.32
C LYS A 435 -21.80 3.22 13.09
N SER A 436 -22.42 2.06 13.27
CA SER A 436 -22.57 1.01 12.25
C SER A 436 -23.46 1.41 11.05
N GLN A 437 -24.22 2.51 11.15
CA GLN A 437 -25.04 3.04 10.04
C GLN A 437 -24.54 4.40 9.55
N CYS A 438 -24.33 4.50 8.23
CA CYS A 438 -23.81 5.69 7.56
C CYS A 438 -24.87 6.80 7.36
N THR A 439 -25.32 7.45 8.43
CA THR A 439 -25.91 8.79 8.31
C THR A 439 -24.80 9.76 7.89
N THR A 440 -25.00 10.51 6.79
CA THR A 440 -23.99 11.41 6.22
C THR A 440 -23.47 12.41 7.25
N SER A 441 -22.20 12.29 7.65
CA SER A 441 -21.64 13.21 8.64
C SER A 441 -21.63 14.64 8.11
N GLN A 442 -21.94 15.60 8.98
CA GLN A 442 -21.87 17.04 8.64
C GLN A 442 -20.43 17.56 8.47
N GLY A 443 -19.43 16.67 8.45
CA GLY A 443 -18.02 17.04 8.28
C GLY A 443 -17.38 17.72 9.48
N ASN A 444 -17.87 17.50 10.70
CA ASN A 444 -17.25 18.07 11.90
C ASN A 444 -15.98 17.28 12.25
N ILE A 445 -14.81 17.89 12.04
CA ILE A 445 -13.51 17.21 12.05
C ILE A 445 -12.47 18.07 12.77
N VAL A 446 -11.83 17.51 13.79
CA VAL A 446 -10.59 18.04 14.37
C VAL A 446 -9.41 17.26 13.80
N PHE A 447 -8.70 17.86 12.86
CA PHE A 447 -7.43 17.33 12.38
C PHE A 447 -6.27 17.89 13.20
N VAL A 448 -5.74 17.05 14.09
CA VAL A 448 -4.55 17.32 14.89
C VAL A 448 -3.30 17.19 14.02
N LYS A 449 -2.62 18.32 13.78
CA LYS A 449 -1.64 18.43 12.71
C LYS A 449 -0.19 18.36 13.19
N THR A 450 0.36 17.16 13.13
CA THR A 450 1.79 16.87 13.25
C THR A 450 2.62 17.51 12.12
N HIS A 451 3.89 17.84 12.37
CA HIS A 451 4.79 18.39 11.38
C HIS A 451 5.54 17.31 10.57
N LYS A 452 5.81 17.60 9.28
CA LYS A 452 6.61 16.78 8.33
C LYS A 452 6.08 15.39 7.98
N THR A 453 4.87 15.08 8.45
CA THR A 453 4.07 13.88 8.23
C THR A 453 3.18 13.91 6.97
N GLY A 454 3.35 14.90 6.09
CA GLY A 454 2.43 15.11 4.96
C GLY A 454 1.10 15.79 5.32
N SER A 455 0.93 16.23 6.58
CA SER A 455 -0.25 16.93 7.09
C SER A 455 -0.73 18.13 6.26
N THR A 456 0.16 18.83 5.53
CA THR A 456 -0.23 19.88 4.56
C THR A 456 -1.09 19.35 3.42
N THR A 457 -0.88 18.11 2.97
CA THR A 457 -1.70 17.45 1.94
C THR A 457 -3.09 17.14 2.49
N LEU A 458 -3.18 16.49 3.65
CA LEU A 458 -4.46 16.21 4.30
C LEU A 458 -5.23 17.50 4.61
N THR A 459 -4.55 18.56 5.03
CA THR A 459 -5.15 19.91 5.19
C THR A 459 -5.86 20.38 3.90
N ALA A 460 -5.27 20.18 2.72
CA ALA A 460 -5.88 20.59 1.46
C ALA A 460 -7.12 19.76 1.10
N ILE A 461 -7.16 18.48 1.50
CA ILE A 461 -8.30 17.57 1.35
C ILE A 461 -9.48 18.08 2.19
N LEU A 462 -9.29 18.24 3.51
CA LEU A 462 -10.34 18.72 4.43
C LEU A 462 -10.86 20.11 4.04
N ASN A 463 -9.95 21.00 3.61
CA ASN A 463 -10.30 22.34 3.17
C ASN A 463 -11.13 22.34 1.88
N ARG A 464 -10.89 21.42 0.94
CA ARG A 464 -11.77 21.26 -0.23
C ARG A 464 -13.15 20.78 0.20
N TYR A 465 -13.20 19.72 1.02
CA TYR A 465 -14.46 19.11 1.48
C TYR A 465 -15.42 20.12 2.13
N GLY A 466 -14.93 20.88 3.12
CA GLY A 466 -15.78 21.83 3.82
C GLY A 466 -16.10 23.06 2.98
N PHE A 467 -15.19 23.49 2.08
CA PHE A 467 -15.44 24.62 1.21
C PHE A 467 -16.54 24.32 0.16
N SER A 468 -16.60 23.10 -0.40
CA SER A 468 -17.69 22.72 -1.31
C SER A 468 -19.02 22.62 -0.59
N ARG A 469 -19.04 22.21 0.69
CA ARG A 469 -20.26 22.05 1.53
C ARG A 469 -20.60 23.24 2.44
N ASN A 470 -19.95 24.39 2.22
CA ASN A 470 -20.14 25.63 2.97
C ASN A 470 -19.98 25.50 4.51
N LEU A 471 -19.07 24.65 4.94
CA LEU A 471 -18.72 24.45 6.35
C LEU A 471 -17.80 25.56 6.88
N SER A 472 -17.94 25.86 8.17
CA SER A 472 -17.10 26.82 8.90
C SER A 472 -15.77 26.19 9.31
N PHE A 473 -14.66 26.89 9.09
CA PHE A 473 -13.33 26.42 9.46
C PHE A 473 -12.75 27.20 10.64
N LEU A 474 -12.10 26.49 11.57
CA LEU A 474 -11.29 27.12 12.61
C LEU A 474 -9.98 27.62 11.99
N LEU A 475 -9.99 28.87 11.49
CA LEU A 475 -8.84 29.53 10.86
C LEU A 475 -8.38 30.77 11.64
N MET A 476 -7.10 31.10 11.54
CA MET A 476 -6.52 32.32 12.14
C MET A 476 -7.00 33.61 11.46
N ALA A 477 -7.22 34.66 12.26
CA ALA A 477 -7.55 36.00 11.80
C ALA A 477 -6.40 36.71 11.06
N GLY A 478 -5.15 36.30 11.31
CA GLY A 478 -3.95 36.90 10.71
C GLY A 478 -3.75 36.61 9.21
N ALA A 479 -2.71 37.23 8.65
CA ALA A 479 -2.21 36.98 7.30
C ALA A 479 -1.42 35.66 7.19
N SER A 480 -0.83 35.19 8.31
CA SER A 480 -0.06 33.95 8.40
C SER A 480 -0.81 32.71 7.87
N THR A 481 -0.06 31.68 7.51
CA THR A 481 -0.52 30.47 6.81
C THR A 481 -1.36 29.49 7.66
N GLY A 482 -1.92 29.92 8.80
CA GLY A 482 -2.73 29.06 9.68
C GLY A 482 -1.91 28.17 10.63
N HIS A 483 -0.78 28.68 11.13
CA HIS A 483 0.06 28.04 12.13
C HIS A 483 0.09 28.88 13.42
N PHE A 484 -0.27 28.28 14.55
CA PHE A 484 -0.12 28.83 15.90
C PHE A 484 1.28 28.62 16.49
N ASN A 485 2.17 27.93 15.77
CA ASN A 485 3.56 27.63 16.17
C ASN A 485 3.64 27.18 17.64
N TYR A 486 3.08 26.00 17.92
CA TYR A 486 3.08 25.29 19.21
C TYR A 486 2.32 25.91 20.37
N LYS A 487 2.05 27.22 20.34
CA LYS A 487 1.27 27.89 21.37
C LYS A 487 -0.16 27.37 21.28
N THR A 488 -0.57 26.56 22.24
CA THR A 488 -1.99 26.24 22.45
C THR A 488 -2.69 27.57 22.81
N PRO A 489 -3.60 28.10 21.97
CA PRO A 489 -4.22 29.38 22.22
C PRO A 489 -5.14 29.27 23.43
N THR A 490 -4.79 29.96 24.52
CA THR A 490 -5.67 30.05 25.68
C THR A 490 -6.90 30.87 25.29
N LEU A 491 -8.10 30.37 25.63
CA LEU A 491 -9.36 31.07 25.35
C LEU A 491 -9.42 32.44 26.07
N SER A 492 -8.59 32.64 27.10
CA SER A 492 -8.37 33.93 27.78
C SER A 492 -7.75 35.03 26.91
N LYS A 493 -7.11 34.71 25.79
CA LYS A 493 -6.71 35.73 24.78
C LYS A 493 -7.86 36.12 23.84
N GLY A 494 -9.06 35.62 24.12
CA GLY A 494 -10.26 35.79 23.31
C GLY A 494 -10.26 34.88 22.08
N ARG A 495 -11.45 34.63 21.53
CA ARG A 495 -11.61 33.96 20.23
C ARG A 495 -11.19 34.84 19.04
N SER A 496 -10.77 36.08 19.30
CA SER A 496 -10.26 37.08 18.35
C SER A 496 -9.05 36.62 17.51
N VAL A 497 -8.29 35.62 17.99
CA VAL A 497 -7.21 35.00 17.21
C VAL A 497 -7.71 34.20 16.01
N PHE A 498 -8.99 33.82 16.00
CA PHE A 498 -9.68 33.10 14.93
C PHE A 498 -10.54 34.04 14.06
N ARG A 499 -10.94 33.58 12.87
CA ARG A 499 -12.00 34.22 12.06
C ARG A 499 -13.38 33.78 12.57
N PRO A 500 -14.44 34.60 12.46
CA PRO A 500 -15.78 34.16 12.83
C PRO A 500 -16.20 32.90 12.05
N PRO A 501 -17.06 32.05 12.60
CA PRO A 501 -17.83 31.09 11.82
C PRO A 501 -18.66 31.78 10.72
N ILE A 502 -19.09 31.03 9.70
CA ILE A 502 -19.97 31.54 8.66
C ILE A 502 -21.29 32.00 9.31
N GLY A 503 -21.78 33.19 8.94
CA GLY A 503 -22.97 33.82 9.52
C GLY A 503 -22.74 34.59 10.83
N VAL A 504 -21.57 34.47 11.48
CA VAL A 504 -21.25 35.21 12.71
C VAL A 504 -20.54 36.53 12.37
N LYS A 505 -20.96 37.64 12.99
CA LYS A 505 -20.34 38.96 12.75
C LYS A 505 -18.93 39.02 13.34
N LYS A 506 -17.98 39.62 12.60
CA LYS A 506 -16.62 39.85 13.09
C LYS A 506 -16.65 40.72 14.35
N GLY A 507 -16.09 40.22 15.45
CA GLY A 507 -16.09 40.87 16.76
C GLY A 507 -17.03 40.20 17.79
N ASP A 508 -18.01 39.41 17.35
CA ASP A 508 -18.88 38.64 18.24
C ASP A 508 -18.19 37.38 18.77
N PHE A 509 -17.18 37.57 19.63
CA PHE A 509 -16.38 36.48 20.19
C PHE A 509 -17.17 35.53 21.09
N THR A 510 -18.42 35.87 21.45
CA THR A 510 -19.32 34.96 22.17
C THR A 510 -19.73 33.78 21.27
N ASN A 511 -20.06 34.09 20.01
CA ASN A 511 -20.56 33.15 19.00
C ASN A 511 -19.45 32.58 18.09
N TYR A 512 -18.17 32.85 18.36
CA TYR A 512 -17.03 32.13 17.74
C TYR A 512 -16.86 30.71 18.32
N ARG A 513 -17.87 29.88 18.07
CA ARG A 513 -17.99 28.45 18.43
C ARG A 513 -18.69 27.71 17.27
N ASN A 514 -18.89 26.41 17.38
CA ASN A 514 -19.55 25.59 16.35
C ASN A 514 -18.85 25.66 14.97
N TYR A 515 -17.53 25.81 14.92
CA TYR A 515 -16.79 25.51 13.69
C TYR A 515 -16.96 24.03 13.34
N ASN A 516 -16.94 23.68 12.05
CA ASN A 516 -17.02 22.28 11.62
C ASN A 516 -15.61 21.68 11.52
N ILE A 517 -14.70 22.32 10.76
CA ILE A 517 -13.38 21.75 10.47
C ILE A 517 -12.25 22.57 11.13
N SER A 518 -11.49 21.91 11.99
CA SER A 518 -10.19 22.39 12.47
C SER A 518 -9.06 21.72 11.70
N ALA A 519 -8.33 22.52 10.91
CA ALA A 519 -7.17 22.07 10.14
C ALA A 519 -5.99 23.08 10.21
N VAL A 520 -5.88 23.80 11.34
CA VAL A 520 -4.73 24.67 11.68
C VAL A 520 -3.58 23.87 12.31
N HIS A 521 -2.34 24.34 12.19
CA HIS A 521 -1.25 23.79 13.02
C HIS A 521 -1.33 24.40 14.42
N ILE A 522 -1.68 23.58 15.41
CA ILE A 522 -2.00 23.94 16.79
C ILE A 522 -1.66 22.75 17.66
N ARG A 523 -1.00 22.97 18.81
CA ARG A 523 -0.68 21.90 19.75
C ARG A 523 -1.96 21.40 20.42
N TYR A 524 -2.20 20.09 20.37
CA TYR A 524 -3.48 19.49 20.75
C TYR A 524 -3.91 19.85 22.18
N SER A 525 -5.20 20.11 22.34
CA SER A 525 -5.88 20.20 23.62
C SER A 525 -7.35 19.91 23.38
N ARG A 526 -7.81 18.74 23.82
CA ARG A 526 -9.20 18.28 23.62
C ARG A 526 -10.22 19.32 24.10
N LYS A 527 -10.09 19.79 25.34
CA LYS A 527 -10.93 20.84 25.96
C LYS A 527 -11.04 22.13 25.13
N ILE A 528 -9.97 22.55 24.45
CA ILE A 528 -9.98 23.77 23.62
C ILE A 528 -10.59 23.50 22.24
N MET A 529 -10.41 22.30 21.70
CA MET A 529 -11.10 21.89 20.47
C MET A 529 -12.61 21.78 20.69
N GLU A 530 -13.04 21.15 21.79
CA GLU A 530 -14.46 21.04 22.16
C GLU A 530 -15.07 22.44 22.40
N ALA A 531 -14.38 23.36 23.07
CA ALA A 531 -14.87 24.73 23.31
C ALA A 531 -14.91 25.66 22.08
N LEU A 532 -14.65 25.13 20.88
CA LEU A 532 -14.61 25.86 19.60
C LEU A 532 -15.37 25.13 18.48
N VAL A 533 -15.16 23.83 18.33
CA VAL A 533 -15.70 22.99 17.24
C VAL A 533 -17.05 22.39 17.67
N PHE A 534 -17.92 22.08 16.71
CA PHE A 534 -19.29 21.60 16.94
C PHE A 534 -19.36 20.34 17.82
N HIS A 535 -20.20 20.37 18.86
CA HIS A 535 -20.29 19.33 19.91
C HIS A 535 -21.04 18.04 19.52
N GLY A 536 -21.60 17.94 18.31
CA GLY A 536 -22.37 16.78 17.85
C GLY A 536 -21.49 15.64 17.33
N ASP A 537 -21.74 15.19 16.09
CA ASP A 537 -20.93 14.16 15.42
C ASP A 537 -19.57 14.68 14.95
N LEU A 538 -18.69 14.86 15.93
CA LEU A 538 -17.31 15.31 15.80
C LEU A 538 -16.36 14.12 15.70
N TYR A 539 -15.39 14.19 14.78
CA TYR A 539 -14.34 13.20 14.59
C TYR A 539 -12.94 13.80 14.79
N TYR A 540 -12.12 13.16 15.62
CA TYR A 540 -10.74 13.53 15.89
C TYR A 540 -9.79 12.66 15.07
N ILE A 541 -8.99 13.30 14.21
CA ILE A 541 -8.05 12.60 13.33
C ILE A 541 -6.64 13.18 13.45
N SER A 542 -5.63 12.37 13.15
CA SER A 542 -4.24 12.82 13.06
C SER A 542 -3.48 12.04 11.99
N ILE A 543 -2.21 12.38 11.75
CA ILE A 543 -1.32 11.66 10.83
C ILE A 543 0.06 11.49 11.46
N LEU A 544 0.70 10.35 11.23
CA LEU A 544 2.06 10.04 11.65
C LEU A 544 2.93 9.67 10.45
N ARG A 545 4.23 9.60 10.69
CA ARG A 545 5.25 9.17 9.76
C ARG A 545 6.36 8.43 10.51
N GLU A 546 7.02 7.50 9.84
CA GLU A 546 8.18 6.78 10.39
C GLU A 546 9.19 7.80 10.97
N PRO A 547 9.55 7.74 12.27
CA PRO A 547 10.25 8.85 12.94
C PRO A 547 11.64 9.21 12.43
N VAL A 548 12.45 8.28 11.93
CA VAL A 548 13.74 8.61 11.29
C VAL A 548 13.47 9.42 10.01
N SER A 549 12.54 8.96 9.20
CA SER A 549 12.08 9.64 7.98
C SER A 549 11.40 10.98 8.25
N GLN A 550 10.71 11.12 9.38
CA GLN A 550 10.13 12.39 9.86
C GLN A 550 11.24 13.35 10.32
N PHE A 551 12.15 12.88 11.17
CA PHE A 551 13.25 13.64 11.74
C PHE A 551 14.18 14.20 10.66
N LEU A 552 14.66 13.37 9.73
CA LEU A 552 15.50 13.85 8.61
C LEU A 552 14.75 14.86 7.73
N SER A 553 13.45 14.68 7.57
CA SER A 553 12.59 15.63 6.86
C SER A 553 12.29 16.90 7.65
N ALA A 554 12.47 16.92 8.98
CA ALA A 554 12.40 18.09 9.84
C ALA A 554 13.74 18.83 9.84
N PHE A 555 14.84 18.11 10.11
CA PHE A 555 16.21 18.62 10.10
C PHE A 555 16.51 19.48 8.87
N GLN A 556 16.25 18.93 7.68
CA GLN A 556 16.45 19.66 6.41
C GLN A 556 15.42 20.79 6.18
N TYR A 557 14.16 20.63 6.61
CA TYR A 557 13.11 21.61 6.31
C TYR A 557 13.07 22.78 7.30
N PHE A 558 13.59 22.63 8.51
CA PHE A 558 13.74 23.72 9.46
C PHE A 558 15.17 24.27 9.47
N GLU A 559 16.03 23.77 8.57
CA GLU A 559 17.44 24.17 8.39
C GLU A 559 18.18 24.16 9.74
N LEU A 560 17.97 23.08 10.51
CA LEU A 560 18.51 22.93 11.87
C LEU A 560 20.06 22.96 11.87
N GLU A 561 20.69 22.52 10.77
CA GLU A 561 22.12 22.70 10.54
C GLU A 561 22.53 24.17 10.68
N LYS A 562 21.82 25.11 10.03
CA LYS A 562 22.15 26.54 10.07
C LYS A 562 21.76 27.19 11.38
N LYS A 563 20.71 26.70 12.04
CA LYS A 563 20.24 27.26 13.32
C LYS A 563 21.20 26.94 14.47
N TYR A 564 21.83 25.75 14.46
CA TYR A 564 22.54 25.24 15.63
C TYR A 564 24.00 24.79 15.39
N LEU A 565 24.43 24.56 14.14
CA LEU A 565 25.76 24.04 13.81
C LEU A 565 26.67 25.12 13.19
N GLN A 566 26.84 26.24 13.91
CA GLN A 566 27.59 27.41 13.41
C GLN A 566 29.06 27.09 13.04
N ASN A 567 29.65 26.07 13.66
CA ASN A 567 31.05 25.69 13.47
C ASN A 567 31.24 24.52 12.48
N VAL A 568 30.18 24.01 11.84
CA VAL A 568 30.30 22.85 10.92
C VAL A 568 30.55 23.34 9.50
N THR A 569 31.62 22.84 8.88
CA THR A 569 32.09 23.32 7.58
C THR A 569 31.13 22.98 6.44
N SER A 570 31.20 23.78 5.36
CA SER A 570 30.48 23.52 4.11
C SER A 570 30.85 22.17 3.45
N SER A 571 31.97 21.57 3.84
CA SER A 571 32.44 20.26 3.37
C SER A 571 31.85 19.06 4.13
N SER A 572 31.30 19.23 5.33
CA SER A 572 30.77 18.12 6.13
C SER A 572 29.54 17.48 5.49
N THR A 573 29.47 16.15 5.53
CA THR A 573 28.38 15.38 4.94
C THR A 573 27.05 15.61 5.67
N PHE A 574 25.94 15.30 5.01
CA PHE A 574 24.61 15.35 5.63
C PHE A 574 24.49 14.38 6.82
N GLU A 575 25.25 13.29 6.83
CA GLU A 575 25.28 12.34 7.94
C GLU A 575 26.06 12.88 9.14
N GLU A 576 27.27 13.43 8.91
CA GLU A 576 28.04 14.14 9.95
C GLU A 576 27.23 15.27 10.57
N LYS A 577 26.58 16.11 9.76
CA LYS A 577 25.73 17.21 10.25
C LYS A 577 24.60 16.73 11.14
N VAL A 578 23.99 15.59 10.83
CA VAL A 578 22.97 14.98 11.68
C VAL A 578 23.57 14.40 12.96
N LEU A 579 24.74 13.75 12.88
CA LEU A 579 25.46 13.25 14.06
C LEU A 579 25.86 14.38 15.01
N THR A 580 26.57 15.41 14.52
CA THR A 580 26.95 16.60 15.31
C THR A 580 25.74 17.31 15.90
N PHE A 581 24.60 17.33 15.19
CA PHE A 581 23.35 17.81 15.78
C PHE A 581 22.87 16.93 16.92
N LEU A 582 22.91 15.59 16.79
CA LEU A 582 22.57 14.61 17.83
C LEU A 582 23.56 14.56 19.02
N ASP A 583 24.73 15.21 18.89
CA ASP A 583 25.73 15.40 19.93
C ASP A 583 25.61 16.74 20.68
N LEU A 584 24.68 17.62 20.29
CA LEU A 584 24.47 18.89 20.99
C LEU A 584 23.99 18.69 22.44
N PRO A 585 24.25 19.66 23.34
CA PRO A 585 23.80 19.56 24.74
C PRO A 585 22.30 19.32 24.83
N SER A 586 21.87 18.54 25.83
CA SER A 586 20.45 18.26 26.05
C SER A 586 19.60 19.53 26.15
N LYS A 587 20.17 20.69 26.54
CA LYS A 587 19.51 21.98 26.53
C LYS A 587 19.17 22.53 25.13
N VAL A 588 19.97 22.29 24.08
CA VAL A 588 19.54 22.66 22.70
C VAL A 588 18.30 21.86 22.35
N PHE A 589 18.38 20.54 22.53
CA PHE A 589 17.21 19.70 22.46
C PHE A 589 16.20 19.95 23.57
N THR A 590 16.39 20.86 24.53
CA THR A 590 15.31 21.30 25.42
C THR A 590 14.76 22.67 25.03
N GLU A 591 15.30 23.44 24.08
CA GLU A 591 15.08 24.92 24.00
C GLU A 591 14.60 25.51 22.64
N GLY A 592 14.05 24.70 21.72
CA GLY A 592 13.47 25.20 20.45
C GLY A 592 12.40 24.35 19.71
N PRO A 593 11.97 24.79 18.51
CA PRO A 593 10.96 24.08 17.74
C PRO A 593 11.51 22.95 16.82
N PHE A 594 10.68 21.90 16.63
CA PHE A 594 10.71 20.85 15.58
C PHE A 594 11.60 19.59 15.68
N THR A 595 12.39 19.36 16.74
CA THR A 595 13.55 18.43 16.61
C THR A 595 13.41 17.09 17.34
N TRP A 596 12.93 17.12 18.59
CA TRP A 596 12.93 16.00 19.54
C TRP A 596 11.45 15.83 20.01
N ASN A 597 10.88 14.66 19.70
CA ASN A 597 9.47 14.21 19.79
C ASN A 597 8.46 15.08 19.02
N ASN A 598 8.78 15.46 17.79
CA ASN A 598 7.96 16.45 17.08
C ASN A 598 6.50 15.99 16.90
N GLN A 599 6.24 14.70 16.68
CA GLN A 599 4.87 14.19 16.45
C GLN A 599 4.05 14.09 17.74
N ILE A 600 4.57 13.49 18.82
CA ILE A 600 3.83 13.42 20.10
C ILE A 600 3.70 14.80 20.78
N PHE A 601 4.63 15.73 20.52
CA PHE A 601 4.57 17.11 20.98
C PHE A 601 3.43 17.90 20.33
N ASP A 602 3.28 17.78 19.01
CA ASP A 602 2.15 18.35 18.27
C ASP A 602 0.80 17.77 18.77
N LEU A 603 0.79 16.49 19.13
CA LEU A 603 -0.32 15.79 19.79
C LEU A 603 -0.52 16.17 21.27
N GLY A 604 0.16 17.21 21.77
CA GLY A 604 -0.13 17.83 23.06
C GLY A 604 0.72 17.36 24.24
N PHE A 605 1.51 16.29 24.10
CA PHE A 605 2.32 15.75 25.21
C PHE A 605 3.42 16.73 25.64
N SER A 606 3.84 16.72 26.92
CA SER A 606 4.86 17.67 27.44
C SER A 606 6.27 17.11 27.38
N LYS A 607 7.21 18.00 27.08
CA LYS A 607 8.63 17.70 26.85
C LYS A 607 9.38 17.24 28.09
N ASP A 608 8.89 17.65 29.24
CA ASP A 608 9.34 17.26 30.57
C ASP A 608 9.01 15.79 30.88
N HIS A 609 7.91 15.27 30.31
CA HIS A 609 7.45 13.89 30.47
C HIS A 609 7.89 12.95 29.34
N MET A 610 8.51 13.48 28.28
CA MET A 610 9.03 12.66 27.18
C MET A 610 10.20 11.77 27.60
N LYS A 611 10.89 12.08 28.71
CA LYS A 611 11.86 11.16 29.33
C LYS A 611 11.24 9.98 30.08
N ASN A 612 9.91 9.94 30.26
CA ASN A 612 9.22 8.93 31.05
C ASN A 612 8.41 7.95 30.19
N ILE A 613 8.93 6.73 30.11
CA ILE A 613 8.33 5.50 29.56
C ILE A 613 6.83 5.39 29.87
N THR A 614 6.48 5.43 31.15
CA THR A 614 5.14 5.18 31.65
C THR A 614 4.19 6.31 31.25
N SER A 615 4.64 7.55 31.40
CA SER A 615 3.86 8.74 30.98
C SER A 615 3.59 8.77 29.48
N ILE A 616 4.55 8.31 28.66
CA ILE A 616 4.37 8.17 27.21
C ILE A 616 3.30 7.12 26.90
N ASN A 617 3.38 5.92 27.48
CA ASN A 617 2.41 4.87 27.20
C ASN A 617 1.00 5.23 27.67
N GLN A 618 0.88 5.85 28.85
CA GLN A 618 -0.38 6.43 29.32
C GLN A 618 -0.94 7.46 28.32
N TYR A 619 -0.08 8.30 27.73
CA TYR A 619 -0.52 9.28 26.73
C TYR A 619 -0.85 8.67 25.36
N ILE A 620 -0.15 7.61 24.93
CA ILE A 620 -0.49 6.84 23.72
C ILE A 620 -1.85 6.16 23.91
N SER A 621 -2.09 5.52 25.05
CA SER A 621 -3.38 4.92 25.41
C SER A 621 -4.50 5.98 25.42
N LYS A 622 -4.24 7.15 26.03
CA LYS A 622 -5.16 8.30 25.99
C LYS A 622 -5.47 8.73 24.54
N LEU A 623 -4.46 8.98 23.71
CA LEU A 623 -4.66 9.33 22.30
C LEU A 623 -5.43 8.24 21.54
N SER A 624 -5.26 6.97 21.91
CA SER A 624 -5.96 5.84 21.30
C SER A 624 -7.45 5.76 21.68
N ALA A 625 -7.87 6.45 22.75
CA ALA A 625 -9.25 6.63 23.16
C ALA A 625 -9.83 8.03 22.80
N GLU A 626 -8.97 9.03 22.54
CA GLU A 626 -9.39 10.38 22.16
C GLU A 626 -9.48 10.63 20.65
N LEU A 627 -8.75 9.89 19.81
CA LEU A 627 -8.70 10.10 18.35
C LEU A 627 -9.30 8.92 17.57
N ASP A 628 -10.34 9.20 16.80
CA ASP A 628 -11.07 8.25 15.96
C ASP A 628 -10.21 7.62 14.85
N LEU A 629 -9.19 8.32 14.32
CA LEU A 629 -8.27 7.75 13.32
C LEU A 629 -6.89 8.43 13.29
N PHE A 630 -5.85 7.59 13.34
CA PHE A 630 -4.50 7.97 12.93
C PHE A 630 -4.21 7.46 11.51
N LEU A 631 -3.89 8.39 10.60
CA LEU A 631 -3.37 8.09 9.27
C LEU A 631 -1.84 7.86 9.36
N ILE A 632 -1.28 7.04 8.46
CA ILE A 632 0.17 6.81 8.37
C ILE A 632 0.67 7.29 7.00
N MET A 633 1.70 8.14 6.98
CA MET A 633 2.24 8.76 5.75
C MET A 633 2.86 7.76 4.77
N GLU A 634 3.44 6.68 5.29
CA GLU A 634 3.95 5.54 4.50
C GLU A 634 2.82 4.78 3.77
N TYR A 635 1.59 4.83 4.31
CA TYR A 635 0.38 4.18 3.81
C TYR A 635 -0.75 5.22 3.65
N PHE A 636 -0.42 6.38 3.06
CA PHE A 636 -1.28 7.57 3.10
C PHE A 636 -2.60 7.36 2.34
N ASP A 637 -2.59 6.60 1.24
CA ASP A 637 -3.81 6.31 0.49
C ASP A 637 -4.70 5.31 1.25
N GLU A 638 -4.12 4.24 1.79
CA GLU A 638 -4.78 3.26 2.68
C GLU A 638 -5.51 4.00 3.83
N SER A 639 -4.82 4.98 4.40
CA SER A 639 -5.30 5.78 5.51
C SER A 639 -6.45 6.73 5.12
N LEU A 640 -6.46 7.24 3.88
CA LEU A 640 -7.55 8.09 3.37
C LEU A 640 -8.85 7.31 3.12
N ILE A 641 -8.77 5.99 2.93
CA ILE A 641 -9.96 5.13 2.82
C ILE A 641 -10.61 4.88 4.17
N LEU A 642 -9.81 4.61 5.20
CA LEU A 642 -10.32 4.57 6.57
C LEU A 642 -11.01 5.90 6.92
N LEU A 643 -10.41 7.03 6.50
CA LEU A 643 -10.99 8.36 6.66
C LEU A 643 -12.31 8.52 5.87
N LYS A 644 -12.40 8.02 4.64
CA LYS A 644 -13.63 8.04 3.82
C LYS A 644 -14.79 7.34 4.54
N LYS A 645 -14.58 6.09 4.98
CA LYS A 645 -15.62 5.31 5.66
C LYS A 645 -16.00 5.91 7.00
N LEU A 646 -15.02 6.35 7.79
CA LEU A 646 -15.25 6.97 9.10
C LEU A 646 -16.17 8.19 9.03
N LEU A 647 -16.04 9.00 7.97
CA LEU A 647 -16.75 10.26 7.81
C LEU A 647 -17.96 10.18 6.84
N CYS A 648 -18.25 9.00 6.29
CA CYS A 648 -19.27 8.81 5.24
C CYS A 648 -19.06 9.76 4.04
N TRP A 649 -17.81 9.92 3.61
CA TRP A 649 -17.40 10.80 2.51
C TRP A 649 -17.43 10.10 1.16
N GLU A 650 -17.39 10.87 0.06
CA GLU A 650 -17.14 10.34 -1.28
C GLU A 650 -15.67 10.39 -1.71
N TYR A 651 -15.36 9.89 -2.91
CA TYR A 651 -13.97 9.86 -3.37
C TYR A 651 -13.47 11.25 -3.76
N GLU A 652 -14.35 12.01 -4.40
CA GLU A 652 -14.23 13.43 -4.75
C GLU A 652 -13.81 14.27 -3.54
N ASP A 653 -14.13 13.81 -2.33
CA ASP A 653 -13.78 14.42 -1.05
C ASP A 653 -12.34 14.09 -0.61
N ILE A 654 -11.87 12.85 -0.80
CA ILE A 654 -10.51 12.42 -0.41
C ILE A 654 -9.43 12.61 -1.49
N ILE A 655 -9.78 12.79 -2.77
CA ILE A 655 -8.84 12.98 -3.90
C ILE A 655 -7.73 13.99 -3.57
N TYR A 656 -6.48 13.69 -3.92
CA TYR A 656 -5.38 14.64 -3.78
C TYR A 656 -4.29 14.54 -4.85
N ILE A 657 -3.63 15.67 -5.05
CA ILE A 657 -2.39 15.82 -5.81
C ILE A 657 -1.26 16.09 -4.80
N LYS A 658 -0.16 15.31 -4.86
CA LYS A 658 0.92 15.42 -3.87
C LYS A 658 1.73 16.70 -4.07
N ARG A 659 1.36 17.74 -3.32
CA ARG A 659 2.06 19.03 -3.32
C ARG A 659 3.41 18.89 -2.58
N ARG A 660 4.43 19.63 -3.01
CA ARG A 660 5.71 19.81 -2.29
C ARG A 660 6.52 18.54 -1.97
N ALA A 661 6.69 17.63 -2.94
CA ALA A 661 7.79 16.67 -2.88
C ALA A 661 9.14 17.43 -2.92
N GLN A 662 9.97 17.32 -1.87
CA GLN A 662 11.31 17.91 -1.85
C GLN A 662 12.18 17.25 -2.94
N PRO A 663 12.99 18.01 -3.72
CA PRO A 663 13.76 17.43 -4.82
C PRO A 663 14.78 16.38 -4.37
N SER A 664 15.50 16.67 -3.30
CA SER A 664 16.52 15.82 -2.68
C SER A 664 16.32 15.80 -1.17
N PRO A 665 15.43 14.94 -0.63
CA PRO A 665 15.36 14.73 0.80
C PRO A 665 16.70 14.14 1.27
N GLY A 666 17.31 14.72 2.31
CA GLY A 666 18.50 14.18 2.93
C GLY A 666 18.26 12.75 3.42
N LYS A 667 19.17 11.84 3.08
CA LYS A 667 19.09 10.42 3.44
C LYS A 667 20.37 9.97 4.11
N ILE A 668 20.18 9.12 5.10
CA ILE A 668 21.22 8.38 5.80
C ILE A 668 20.94 6.90 5.53
N SER A 669 21.98 6.15 5.19
CA SER A 669 21.90 4.71 4.87
C SER A 669 22.64 3.85 5.91
N ASN A 670 23.45 4.46 6.76
CA ASN A 670 24.19 3.81 7.83
C ASN A 670 23.24 3.29 8.92
N PRO A 671 23.21 1.98 9.21
CA PRO A 671 22.34 1.41 10.25
C PRO A 671 22.60 2.01 11.63
N SER A 672 23.86 2.25 12.01
CA SER A 672 24.22 2.80 13.31
C SER A 672 23.64 4.21 13.51
N THR A 673 23.77 5.07 12.49
CA THR A 673 23.20 6.43 12.54
C THR A 673 21.68 6.41 12.49
N ILE A 674 21.06 5.52 11.70
CA ILE A 674 19.60 5.30 11.69
C ILE A 674 19.10 4.88 13.08
N ASP A 675 19.79 3.95 13.74
CA ASP A 675 19.44 3.46 15.06
C ASP A 675 19.70 4.51 16.14
N ARG A 676 20.76 5.33 16.02
CA ARG A 676 20.97 6.51 16.87
C ARG A 676 19.83 7.52 16.71
N ILE A 677 19.41 7.82 15.47
CA ILE A 677 18.25 8.70 15.21
C ILE A 677 16.97 8.08 15.78
N ARG A 678 16.77 6.76 15.72
CA ARG A 678 15.60 6.07 16.29
C ARG A 678 15.64 5.98 17.82
N LEU A 679 16.81 5.82 18.43
CA LEU A 679 16.98 5.80 19.89
C LEU A 679 16.79 7.20 20.48
N HIS A 680 17.32 8.22 19.81
CA HIS A 680 16.92 9.60 20.02
C HIS A 680 15.40 9.73 19.81
N ASN A 681 14.84 9.20 18.71
CA ASN A 681 13.41 9.34 18.35
C ASN A 681 12.46 8.16 18.72
N ASN A 682 12.65 7.52 19.88
CA ASN A 682 12.06 6.20 20.18
C ASN A 682 10.52 6.12 20.45
N ALA A 683 9.83 7.22 20.74
CA ALA A 683 8.49 7.37 21.37
C ALA A 683 7.41 7.96 20.46
N ASP A 684 7.72 8.96 19.63
CA ASP A 684 7.16 9.03 18.27
C ASP A 684 7.28 7.65 17.58
N TRP A 685 8.33 6.85 17.86
CA TRP A 685 8.44 5.47 17.37
C TRP A 685 7.53 4.47 18.12
N LEU A 686 7.28 4.63 19.42
CA LEU A 686 6.26 3.85 20.13
C LEU A 686 4.85 4.17 19.61
N LEU A 687 4.55 5.46 19.51
CA LEU A 687 3.34 6.07 18.97
C LEU A 687 3.10 5.60 17.52
N TYR A 688 4.12 5.72 16.66
CA TYR A 688 4.09 5.20 15.29
C TYR A 688 3.90 3.68 15.28
N SER A 689 4.61 2.93 16.12
CA SER A 689 4.47 1.46 16.18
C SER A 689 3.06 1.05 16.59
N HIS A 690 2.48 1.70 17.61
CA HIS A 690 1.12 1.50 18.11
C HIS A 690 0.06 1.86 17.06
N PHE A 691 0.18 3.04 16.44
CA PHE A 691 -0.83 3.51 15.48
C PHE A 691 -0.66 2.95 14.07
N ASN A 692 0.53 2.52 13.65
CA ASN A 692 0.72 1.69 12.45
C ASN A 692 0.08 0.31 12.67
N LYS A 693 0.35 -0.35 13.80
CA LYS A 693 -0.36 -1.57 14.22
C LYS A 693 -1.88 -1.38 14.18
N THR A 694 -2.38 -0.30 14.78
CA THR A 694 -3.80 0.06 14.80
C THR A 694 -4.36 0.36 13.40
N LEU A 695 -3.57 0.96 12.51
CA LEU A 695 -3.94 1.15 11.10
C LEU A 695 -4.19 -0.21 10.44
N TRP A 696 -3.28 -1.18 10.59
CA TRP A 696 -3.44 -2.51 9.98
C TRP A 696 -4.62 -3.30 10.55
N SER A 697 -4.91 -3.17 11.86
CA SER A 697 -6.15 -3.72 12.45
C SER A 697 -7.42 -3.05 11.90
N ARG A 698 -7.44 -1.71 11.77
CA ARG A 698 -8.58 -0.95 11.22
C ARG A 698 -8.75 -1.14 9.71
N ILE A 699 -7.64 -1.39 9.02
CA ILE A 699 -7.61 -1.94 7.66
C ILE A 699 -8.38 -3.24 7.72
N ALA A 700 -7.89 -4.32 8.35
CA ALA A 700 -8.58 -5.62 8.38
C ALA A 700 -10.08 -5.52 8.73
N ALA A 701 -10.42 -4.85 9.84
CA ALA A 701 -11.79 -4.65 10.33
C ALA A 701 -12.72 -3.85 9.39
N TYR A 702 -12.20 -3.14 8.39
CA TYR A 702 -13.03 -2.50 7.36
C TYR A 702 -13.82 -3.52 6.52
N GLY A 703 -13.34 -4.78 6.42
CA GLY A 703 -13.93 -5.83 5.60
C GLY A 703 -13.35 -5.91 4.17
N PRO A 704 -13.84 -6.81 3.31
CA PRO A 704 -13.25 -7.07 1.99
C PRO A 704 -13.24 -5.82 1.10
N SER A 705 -14.34 -5.07 1.10
CA SER A 705 -14.56 -3.87 0.27
C SER A 705 -13.64 -2.68 0.57
N PHE A 706 -12.81 -2.72 1.63
CA PHE A 706 -11.76 -1.71 1.81
C PHE A 706 -10.92 -1.56 0.59
N GLN A 707 -10.54 -2.70 0.00
CA GLN A 707 -9.73 -2.56 -1.16
C GLN A 707 -10.57 -1.98 -2.26
N ASP A 708 -11.73 -2.51 -2.57
CA ASP A 708 -12.65 -2.00 -3.59
C ASP A 708 -12.82 -0.47 -3.51
N ASP A 709 -12.68 0.10 -2.31
CA ASP A 709 -12.56 1.53 -2.06
C ASP A 709 -11.14 2.12 -2.28
N LEU A 710 -10.07 1.53 -1.73
CA LEU A 710 -8.66 1.92 -1.92
C LEU A 710 -8.16 1.81 -3.35
N GLU A 711 -8.52 0.71 -3.99
CA GLU A 711 -8.72 0.57 -5.42
C GLU A 711 -9.21 1.93 -5.98
N THR A 712 -10.52 2.18 -5.91
CA THR A 712 -11.31 3.25 -6.57
C THR A 712 -10.76 4.67 -6.33
N PHE A 713 -10.13 4.87 -5.19
CA PHE A 713 -9.55 6.15 -4.83
C PHE A 713 -8.31 6.50 -5.64
N ARG A 714 -7.53 5.51 -6.06
CA ARG A 714 -6.20 5.72 -6.65
C ARG A 714 -6.31 6.16 -8.13
N TYR A 715 -7.41 5.86 -8.85
CA TYR A 715 -7.72 6.33 -10.21
C TYR A 715 -8.37 7.68 -10.12
N LEU A 716 -9.29 7.88 -9.19
CA LEU A 716 -9.86 9.21 -9.02
C LEU A 716 -8.75 10.20 -8.67
N SER A 717 -7.75 9.81 -7.87
CA SER A 717 -6.52 10.59 -7.65
C SER A 717 -5.56 10.66 -8.86
N ASN A 718 -5.65 9.75 -9.84
CA ASN A 718 -4.83 9.70 -11.06
C ASN A 718 -5.42 10.44 -12.25
N SER A 719 -6.68 10.17 -12.56
CA SER A 719 -7.48 10.79 -13.58
C SER A 719 -7.63 12.27 -13.26
N THR A 720 -7.80 12.62 -11.99
CA THR A 720 -7.61 14.00 -11.52
C THR A 720 -6.18 14.49 -11.78
N LEU A 721 -5.12 13.80 -11.32
CA LEU A 721 -3.73 14.26 -11.56
C LEU A 721 -3.43 14.55 -13.04
N ASN A 722 -3.82 13.65 -13.96
CA ASN A 722 -3.53 13.74 -15.39
C ASN A 722 -4.53 14.62 -16.17
N GLY A 723 -5.79 14.65 -15.75
CA GLY A 723 -6.83 15.46 -16.39
C GLY A 723 -6.77 16.92 -15.98
N CYS A 724 -6.21 17.21 -14.80
CA CYS A 724 -6.15 18.56 -14.27
C CYS A 724 -4.85 19.30 -14.58
N ILE A 725 -3.71 18.62 -14.76
CA ILE A 725 -2.38 19.25 -14.88
C ILE A 725 -1.85 19.23 -16.33
N LYS A 726 -1.49 20.40 -16.89
CA LYS A 726 -0.71 20.50 -18.15
C LYS A 726 0.81 20.60 -17.96
N GLY A 727 1.30 20.94 -16.77
CA GLY A 727 2.74 20.99 -16.49
C GLY A 727 3.10 21.24 -15.03
N SER A 728 4.38 21.36 -14.72
CA SER A 728 4.81 21.82 -13.39
C SER A 728 6.08 22.66 -13.48
N LYS A 729 6.07 23.87 -12.91
CA LYS A 729 7.27 24.71 -12.74
C LYS A 729 7.87 24.49 -11.36
N VAL A 730 9.21 24.43 -11.29
CA VAL A 730 9.91 24.60 -10.02
C VAL A 730 10.04 26.10 -9.80
N ILE A 731 9.41 26.61 -8.74
CA ILE A 731 9.61 27.98 -8.29
C ILE A 731 10.54 27.96 -7.08
N GLY A 732 11.54 28.84 -7.05
CA GLY A 732 12.09 29.27 -5.77
C GLY A 732 10.95 29.94 -4.99
N ALA A 733 10.64 29.43 -3.79
CA ALA A 733 9.85 30.22 -2.85
C ALA A 733 10.72 31.38 -2.33
N GLU A 734 10.08 32.47 -1.91
CA GLU A 734 10.74 33.62 -1.24
C GLU A 734 11.58 33.16 -0.04
N SER A 735 11.21 32.03 0.59
CA SER A 735 11.99 31.35 1.63
C SER A 735 13.19 30.52 1.10
N GLY A 736 13.76 30.87 -0.05
CA GLY A 736 14.95 30.22 -0.65
C GLY A 736 14.80 28.74 -1.09
N ARG A 737 13.59 28.17 -1.12
CA ARG A 737 13.39 26.70 -1.27
C ARG A 737 12.63 26.33 -2.55
N PRO A 738 13.15 25.40 -3.39
CA PRO A 738 12.49 24.97 -4.61
C PRO A 738 11.20 24.18 -4.33
N ASN A 739 10.06 24.73 -4.75
CA ASN A 739 8.75 24.08 -4.67
C ASN A 739 8.23 23.76 -6.08
N VAL A 740 7.68 22.55 -6.26
CA VAL A 740 6.96 22.18 -7.48
C VAL A 740 5.55 22.78 -7.42
N LEU A 741 5.25 23.75 -8.27
CA LEU A 741 3.90 24.22 -8.55
C LEU A 741 3.37 23.51 -9.80
N TYR A 742 2.18 22.92 -9.70
CA TYR A 742 1.48 22.33 -10.84
C TYR A 742 0.67 23.40 -11.59
N ILE A 743 0.62 23.30 -12.91
CA ILE A 743 -0.06 24.24 -13.80
C ILE A 743 -1.34 23.57 -14.32
N PRO A 744 -2.54 24.14 -14.12
CA PRO A 744 -3.79 23.54 -14.57
C PRO A 744 -3.91 23.52 -16.10
N VAL A 745 -4.66 22.55 -16.63
CA VAL A 745 -5.06 22.50 -18.05
C VAL A 745 -5.89 23.72 -18.45
N GLU A 746 -5.93 24.05 -19.74
CA GLU A 746 -6.99 24.95 -20.24
C GLU A 746 -8.38 24.32 -19.98
N ASN A 747 -9.36 25.16 -19.64
CA ASN A 747 -10.73 24.76 -19.29
C ASN A 747 -10.81 23.68 -18.18
N ALA A 748 -9.86 23.71 -17.23
CA ALA A 748 -9.86 22.82 -16.07
C ALA A 748 -11.18 22.89 -15.26
N THR A 749 -11.65 21.74 -14.78
CA THR A 749 -12.88 21.67 -13.97
C THR A 749 -12.68 22.35 -12.61
N ARG A 750 -13.79 22.62 -11.89
CA ARG A 750 -13.74 23.18 -10.53
C ARG A 750 -12.88 22.32 -9.60
N LEU A 751 -13.10 21.00 -9.60
CA LEU A 751 -12.30 20.03 -8.85
C LEU A 751 -10.80 20.13 -9.21
N CYS A 752 -10.47 20.32 -10.49
CA CYS A 752 -9.10 20.44 -10.96
C CYS A 752 -8.34 21.64 -10.38
N TYR A 753 -8.96 22.82 -10.33
CA TYR A 753 -8.36 23.96 -9.63
C TYR A 753 -8.22 23.64 -8.13
N ASP A 754 -9.30 23.15 -7.52
CA ASP A 754 -9.42 22.85 -6.09
C ASP A 754 -8.40 21.81 -5.57
N VAL A 755 -7.93 20.88 -6.40
CA VAL A 755 -6.88 19.90 -6.03
C VAL A 755 -5.46 20.31 -6.37
N ILE A 756 -5.26 21.18 -7.38
CA ILE A 756 -3.93 21.64 -7.82
C ILE A 756 -3.39 22.72 -6.88
N ASP A 757 -4.24 23.69 -6.57
CA ASP A 757 -3.93 24.70 -5.58
C ASP A 757 -5.11 24.97 -4.65
N SER A 758 -4.97 24.61 -3.38
CA SER A 758 -5.91 25.00 -2.34
C SER A 758 -5.82 26.50 -1.96
N GLY A 759 -5.05 27.32 -2.69
CA GLY A 759 -4.85 28.75 -2.42
C GLY A 759 -6.12 29.58 -2.53
N HIS A 760 -6.87 29.44 -3.63
CA HIS A 760 -8.17 30.12 -3.81
C HIS A 760 -9.27 29.49 -2.95
N ILE A 761 -9.16 28.21 -2.56
CA ILE A 761 -10.00 27.63 -1.50
C ILE A 761 -9.75 28.38 -0.19
N ILE A 762 -8.50 28.48 0.27
CA ILE A 762 -8.16 29.20 1.52
C ILE A 762 -8.61 30.67 1.45
N ALA A 763 -8.38 31.35 0.33
CA ALA A 763 -8.85 32.72 0.13
C ALA A 763 -10.39 32.81 0.16
N GLY A 764 -11.09 31.85 -0.46
CA GLY A 764 -12.54 31.76 -0.46
C GLY A 764 -13.13 31.48 0.92
N ILE A 765 -12.57 30.53 1.69
CA ILE A 765 -12.95 30.29 3.09
C ILE A 765 -12.74 31.57 3.90
N LYS A 766 -11.56 32.20 3.79
CA LYS A 766 -11.27 33.48 4.45
C LYS A 766 -12.25 34.58 4.06
N LYS A 767 -12.75 34.63 2.81
CA LYS A 767 -13.78 35.59 2.39
C LYS A 767 -15.13 35.28 3.07
N ARG A 768 -15.67 34.07 2.90
CA ARG A 768 -16.97 33.66 3.51
C ARG A 768 -16.99 33.84 5.04
N GLN A 769 -15.83 33.71 5.69
CA GLN A 769 -15.64 33.92 7.13
C GLN A 769 -15.13 35.33 7.51
N ASN A 770 -15.31 36.34 6.64
CA ASN A 770 -15.14 37.76 6.97
C ASN A 770 -16.41 38.60 6.71
N GLY A 771 -17.33 38.08 5.89
CA GLY A 771 -18.25 38.86 5.04
C GLY A 771 -17.84 38.73 3.58
#